data_AF-A0A4P7Z2C5-F1
#
_entry.id   AF-A0A4P7Z2C5-F1
#
_cell.length_a   1.000
_cell.length_b   1.000
_cell.length_c   1.000
_cell.angle_alpha   90.00
_cell.angle_beta   90.00
_cell.angle_gamma   90.00
#
_symmetry.space_group_name_H-M   'P 1'
#
loop_
_entity.id
_entity.type
_entity.pdbx_description
1 polymer ?
#
loop_
_entity_poly.entity_id
_entity_poly.type
_entity_poly.pdbx_seq_one_letter_code
_entity_poly.pdbx_strand_id
1 'polypeptide(L)'
;MPAENGAPPEQACCIVGIGASAGGLEALQRFFDAVPGDSDLAYVVVQHLSPVHKSLMVDLLAKHTEMEVVQATDGVPVQRNTVYLLPPGKHLTIDDGRLRLTTKDAGSGMSLPIDIFLTALARDQGPFAVGLILSGTGSDGTRGLMAIKSAGGFTAVQQPETAQFDGMPRSALATGQIDATLPPEDLPARLIEHARKALTRARPMPARQRREDGDDPLAQIIVVIRSVTGVDFSHYKLATLLRRIERRMQGAGLESMEEYAALLRRNSAEAVNLYKEMLIGVTRFFRDDAAFRVLADRVIPGLLANRSPTDMVRVWVCGCASGEEAYSLAILFAEAQERLGRSFDVKIFATDIDQDSIEAASLGEYPRAIAEDVSQERLARFFTAQGESYVVARDIRRMVVFAAHNIMRDPPFTKIDLLSCRNLLIYMDQPLQRKVLSLFQYALRQGGFLFLGTSETLGDLQGDFHTVDSRNKVFQSLRAGSFRLSRLLVPTVSAPLARHGEDGGSHAMEEGAAIDEAMAALMKAYVPPCLLVNEQMTIMHVFGDASSLLKVPPGEATLNVLKLLPSSVAMVTGTALNRAFRSGEEFALSNIPVKDREGVAAISLRVQPYVARKTGRRFALVVLDRANLRPLSVPDSDFDLNADAAERIRGLEQELLSRGENLQATIEELETANEELQATNEELLASNEELQSTNEELQSVNEELYSVNAEYQAKVEELTEITNDLDNLLRSTEIGTVFLDGDFVIRRFTPAAAGFINIIPRDIGRSIAHLSTNIDYPNFLGDIRKVFDGHEAMERHVRVHDGRWVLTRILPYLTDKNQVGGVVVTFVDVTDTKLAEERLQNVLDSLPEHIAVTDRTGRIVMVNAAWQGFAQRNGAPAMERCGVGSNYLDVCLTPEEREKDGIGRAVHDGLRRILDGEADHFTIEYPCHSPDEQRWFLMHATRLNDHGGGIVVSHINITNRRLMELQLDGAGKAGGGEK
;
A
#
# COMPACT_ATOMS: atom_id res chain seq x y z
N MET A 1 -46.14 18.24 30.27
CA MET A 1 -45.13 18.47 29.23
C MET A 1 -44.15 17.32 29.29
N PRO A 2 -44.25 16.32 28.41
CA PRO A 2 -43.35 15.17 28.44
C PRO A 2 -42.04 15.53 27.74
N ALA A 3 -40.95 15.03 28.33
CA ALA A 3 -39.60 15.13 27.82
C ALA A 3 -39.48 14.49 26.43
N GLU A 4 -38.83 15.19 25.51
CA GLU A 4 -38.44 14.63 24.21
C GLU A 4 -37.40 13.53 24.45
N ASN A 5 -37.74 12.35 23.94
CA ASN A 5 -36.91 11.16 23.92
C ASN A 5 -35.57 11.47 23.24
N GLY A 6 -34.47 11.38 23.99
CA GLY A 6 -33.14 11.28 23.41
C GLY A 6 -33.09 10.08 22.48
N ALA A 7 -32.73 10.33 21.22
CA ALA A 7 -32.41 9.29 20.27
C ALA A 7 -31.33 8.35 20.86
N PRO A 8 -31.38 7.04 20.57
CA PRO A 8 -30.34 6.12 21.00
C PRO A 8 -28.98 6.60 20.44
N PRO A 9 -27.87 6.41 21.17
CA PRO A 9 -26.54 6.76 20.65
C PRO A 9 -26.33 6.04 19.30
N GLU A 10 -25.96 6.81 18.27
CA GLU A 10 -25.65 6.28 16.94
C GLU A 10 -24.64 5.13 17.07
N GLN A 11 -25.00 3.96 16.51
CA GLN A 11 -24.15 2.78 16.56
C GLN A 11 -22.82 3.07 15.86
N ALA A 12 -21.71 2.94 16.60
CA ALA A 12 -20.34 3.03 16.08
C ALA A 12 -20.22 2.33 14.71
N CYS A 13 -19.80 3.06 13.68
CA CYS A 13 -19.57 2.54 12.34
C CYS A 13 -18.11 2.11 12.22
N CYS A 14 -17.86 0.90 11.73
CA CYS A 14 -16.49 0.50 11.38
C CYS A 14 -16.08 1.20 10.07
N ILE A 15 -14.91 1.82 10.06
CA ILE A 15 -14.38 2.56 8.92
C ILE A 15 -13.15 1.85 8.40
N VAL A 16 -13.17 1.50 7.12
CA VAL A 16 -12.09 0.83 6.40
C VAL A 16 -11.30 1.86 5.60
N GLY A 17 -10.08 2.16 6.04
CA GLY A 17 -9.12 2.95 5.28
C GLY A 17 -8.35 2.05 4.32
N ILE A 18 -8.50 2.29 3.01
CA ILE A 18 -7.83 1.54 1.95
C ILE A 18 -6.73 2.40 1.33
N GLY A 19 -5.49 1.92 1.40
CA GLY A 19 -4.34 2.51 0.72
C GLY A 19 -3.97 1.74 -0.54
N ALA A 20 -3.85 2.44 -1.66
CA ALA A 20 -3.41 1.87 -2.93
C ALA A 20 -2.56 2.88 -3.71
N SER A 21 -1.68 2.40 -4.60
CA SER A 21 -0.81 3.25 -5.42
C SER A 21 -0.74 2.69 -6.86
N ALA A 22 0.46 2.47 -7.42
CA ALA A 22 0.66 1.85 -8.73
C ALA A 22 -0.02 0.46 -8.81
N GLY A 23 -0.81 0.24 -9.87
CA GLY A 23 -1.64 -0.98 -10.02
C GLY A 23 -2.78 -1.11 -9.01
N GLY A 24 -3.06 -0.06 -8.23
CA GLY A 24 -4.10 -0.06 -7.21
C GLY A 24 -5.53 -0.14 -7.76
N LEU A 25 -5.77 0.35 -8.98
CA LEU A 25 -7.12 0.36 -9.59
C LEU A 25 -7.65 -1.06 -9.80
N GLU A 26 -6.88 -1.96 -10.40
CA GLU A 26 -7.30 -3.35 -10.65
C GLU A 26 -7.59 -4.08 -9.33
N ALA A 27 -6.75 -3.87 -8.32
CA ALA A 27 -6.94 -4.43 -6.98
C ALA A 27 -8.20 -3.88 -6.31
N LEU A 28 -8.51 -2.59 -6.48
CA LEU A 28 -9.74 -1.97 -5.96
C LEU A 28 -10.98 -2.49 -6.69
N GLN A 29 -10.95 -2.65 -8.02
CA GLN A 29 -12.06 -3.21 -8.80
C GLN A 29 -12.40 -4.63 -8.31
N ARG A 30 -11.40 -5.51 -8.27
CA ARG A 30 -11.58 -6.89 -7.77
C ARG A 30 -12.06 -6.96 -6.32
N PHE A 31 -11.58 -6.04 -5.48
CA PHE A 31 -12.04 -5.94 -4.09
C PHE A 31 -13.52 -5.54 -4.03
N PHE A 32 -13.91 -4.45 -4.72
CA PHE A 32 -15.28 -3.93 -4.67
C PHE A 32 -16.30 -4.81 -5.38
N ASP A 33 -15.92 -5.54 -6.44
CA ASP A 33 -16.76 -6.56 -7.09
C ASP A 33 -17.22 -7.65 -6.10
N ALA A 34 -16.40 -7.92 -5.07
CA ALA A 34 -16.69 -8.89 -4.02
C ALA A 34 -17.31 -8.28 -2.75
N VAL A 35 -17.45 -6.95 -2.67
CA VAL A 35 -18.09 -6.28 -1.51
C VAL A 35 -19.62 -6.23 -1.71
N PRO A 36 -20.42 -6.76 -0.78
CA PRO A 36 -21.87 -6.60 -0.81
C PRO A 36 -22.29 -5.14 -0.60
N GLY A 37 -23.33 -4.68 -1.29
CA GLY A 37 -23.89 -3.33 -1.14
C GLY A 37 -24.39 -3.00 0.28
N ASP A 38 -24.67 -4.01 1.10
CA ASP A 38 -25.13 -3.91 2.49
C ASP A 38 -24.07 -4.35 3.53
N SER A 39 -22.78 -4.16 3.20
CA SER A 39 -21.64 -4.54 4.06
C SER A 39 -21.66 -3.95 5.49
N ASP A 40 -22.44 -2.88 5.70
CA ASP A 40 -22.59 -2.17 6.98
C ASP A 40 -21.28 -1.50 7.45
N LEU A 41 -20.38 -1.27 6.49
CA LEU A 41 -19.05 -0.68 6.61
C LEU A 41 -18.97 0.62 5.81
N ALA A 42 -18.09 1.53 6.22
CA ALA A 42 -17.73 2.68 5.40
C ALA A 42 -16.31 2.51 4.85
N TYR A 43 -16.08 2.91 3.60
CA TYR A 43 -14.79 2.74 2.92
C TYR A 43 -14.20 4.09 2.56
N VAL A 44 -12.92 4.30 2.89
CA VAL A 44 -12.19 5.51 2.54
C VAL A 44 -10.94 5.13 1.77
N VAL A 45 -10.96 5.40 0.47
CA VAL A 45 -9.90 5.07 -0.47
C VAL A 45 -8.93 6.25 -0.58
N VAL A 46 -7.70 6.02 -0.16
CA VAL A 46 -6.58 6.95 -0.24
C VAL A 46 -5.60 6.44 -1.29
N GLN A 47 -5.62 7.08 -2.45
CA GLN A 47 -4.70 6.80 -3.54
C GLN A 47 -3.95 8.07 -3.92
N HIS A 48 -2.68 7.92 -4.31
CA HIS A 48 -1.89 9.03 -4.84
C HIS A 48 -2.45 9.39 -6.24
N LEU A 49 -3.15 10.52 -6.35
CA LEU A 49 -3.72 11.02 -7.59
C LEU A 49 -2.99 12.31 -8.02
N SER A 50 -2.57 12.37 -9.28
CA SER A 50 -1.94 13.56 -9.85
C SER A 50 -2.92 14.76 -9.83
N PRO A 51 -2.48 15.97 -9.43
CA PRO A 51 -3.31 17.18 -9.39
C PRO A 51 -3.70 17.73 -10.77
N VAL A 52 -3.11 17.22 -11.86
CA VAL A 52 -3.22 17.82 -13.21
C VAL A 52 -4.37 17.22 -14.03
N HIS A 53 -4.86 16.02 -13.69
CA HIS A 53 -5.92 15.33 -14.44
C HIS A 53 -7.20 15.20 -13.61
N LYS A 54 -8.37 15.41 -14.25
CA LYS A 54 -9.68 15.08 -13.66
C LYS A 54 -9.74 13.55 -13.48
N SER A 55 -9.69 13.10 -12.23
CA SER A 55 -9.75 11.68 -11.90
C SER A 55 -11.13 11.09 -12.27
N LEU A 56 -11.15 10.14 -13.22
CA LEU A 56 -12.30 9.30 -13.57
C LEU A 56 -12.51 8.14 -12.56
N MET A 57 -11.77 8.13 -11.45
CA MET A 57 -11.78 7.03 -10.47
C MET A 57 -13.16 6.79 -9.85
N VAL A 58 -13.95 7.86 -9.65
CA VAL A 58 -15.33 7.75 -9.16
C VAL A 58 -16.17 6.95 -10.16
N ASP A 59 -16.13 7.31 -11.44
CA ASP A 59 -16.90 6.64 -12.50
C ASP A 59 -16.43 5.21 -12.75
N LEU A 60 -15.13 4.94 -12.60
CA LEU A 60 -14.55 3.61 -12.75
C LEU A 60 -14.96 2.69 -11.59
N LEU A 61 -14.86 3.13 -10.34
CA LEU A 61 -15.23 2.31 -9.18
C LEU A 61 -16.75 2.15 -9.04
N ALA A 62 -17.55 3.14 -9.44
CA ALA A 62 -19.01 3.07 -9.40
C ALA A 62 -19.59 1.94 -10.28
N LYS A 63 -18.83 1.44 -11.28
CA LYS A 63 -19.24 0.28 -12.09
C LYS A 63 -19.06 -1.07 -11.40
N HIS A 64 -18.23 -1.12 -10.35
CA HIS A 64 -17.83 -2.34 -9.64
C HIS A 64 -18.42 -2.44 -8.23
N THR A 65 -19.35 -1.56 -7.87
CA THR A 65 -20.04 -1.63 -6.57
C THR A 65 -21.45 -1.06 -6.64
N GLU A 66 -22.37 -1.64 -5.86
CA GLU A 66 -23.72 -1.10 -5.67
C GLU A 66 -23.76 0.06 -4.63
N MET A 67 -22.65 0.29 -3.92
CA MET A 67 -22.53 1.38 -2.93
C MET A 67 -22.35 2.74 -3.60
N GLU A 68 -22.74 3.81 -2.89
CA GLU A 68 -22.52 5.17 -3.37
C GLU A 68 -21.01 5.50 -3.32
N VAL A 69 -20.43 5.84 -4.47
CA VAL A 69 -19.03 6.26 -4.59
C VAL A 69 -18.97 7.78 -4.73
N VAL A 70 -18.39 8.45 -3.75
CA VAL A 70 -18.33 9.92 -3.69
C VAL A 70 -16.91 10.42 -3.46
N GLN A 71 -16.62 11.61 -3.98
CA GLN A 71 -15.39 12.31 -3.65
C GLN A 71 -15.53 12.96 -2.27
N ALA A 72 -14.54 12.77 -1.39
CA ALA A 72 -14.57 13.33 -0.05
C ALA A 72 -14.59 14.86 -0.10
N THR A 73 -15.42 15.48 0.75
CA THR A 73 -15.51 16.94 0.96
C THR A 73 -15.20 17.27 2.42
N ASP A 74 -14.79 18.50 2.70
CA ASP A 74 -14.34 18.86 4.06
C ASP A 74 -15.51 18.86 5.05
N GLY A 75 -15.33 18.17 6.18
CA GLY A 75 -16.31 18.07 7.26
C GLY A 75 -17.45 17.06 7.03
N VAL A 76 -17.40 16.27 5.95
CA VAL A 76 -18.43 15.27 5.66
C VAL A 76 -18.40 14.14 6.71
N PRO A 77 -19.54 13.81 7.35
CA PRO A 77 -19.62 12.66 8.24
C PRO A 77 -19.53 11.36 7.44
N VAL A 78 -18.77 10.39 7.95
CA VAL A 78 -18.62 9.09 7.29
C VAL A 78 -19.88 8.25 7.50
N GLN A 79 -20.49 7.79 6.40
CA GLN A 79 -21.71 6.99 6.38
C GLN A 79 -21.44 5.53 5.99
N ARG A 80 -22.29 4.63 6.50
CA ARG A 80 -22.29 3.20 6.16
C ARG A 80 -22.67 2.99 4.69
N ASN A 81 -22.09 1.98 4.07
CA ASN A 81 -22.32 1.60 2.67
C ASN A 81 -21.98 2.71 1.67
N THR A 82 -20.95 3.50 1.99
CA THR A 82 -20.46 4.61 1.16
C THR A 82 -18.95 4.48 0.98
N VAL A 83 -18.48 4.74 -0.25
CA VAL A 83 -17.06 4.76 -0.61
C VAL A 83 -16.63 6.22 -0.83
N TYR A 84 -15.66 6.68 -0.04
CA TYR A 84 -15.10 8.02 -0.12
C TYR A 84 -13.73 8.00 -0.79
N LEU A 85 -13.54 8.82 -1.81
CA LEU A 85 -12.25 8.98 -2.51
C LEU A 85 -11.55 10.27 -2.14
N LEU A 86 -10.24 10.21 -1.88
CA LEU A 86 -9.41 11.40 -1.68
C LEU A 86 -9.39 12.28 -2.95
N PRO A 87 -9.75 13.58 -2.87
CA PRO A 87 -9.59 14.49 -3.99
C PRO A 87 -8.12 14.80 -4.32
N PRO A 88 -7.78 15.05 -5.59
CA PRO A 88 -6.41 15.32 -6.01
C PRO A 88 -5.85 16.59 -5.36
N GLY A 89 -4.55 16.58 -5.06
CA GLY A 89 -3.83 17.73 -4.47
C GLY A 89 -4.16 18.05 -3.00
N LYS A 90 -4.89 17.18 -2.30
CA LYS A 90 -5.25 17.36 -0.88
C LYS A 90 -4.76 16.20 -0.01
N HIS A 91 -4.65 16.46 1.29
CA HIS A 91 -4.51 15.43 2.32
C HIS A 91 -5.86 15.14 2.96
N LEU A 92 -6.07 13.87 3.33
CA LEU A 92 -7.25 13.42 4.05
C LEU A 92 -6.88 13.05 5.48
N THR A 93 -7.63 13.55 6.44
CA THR A 93 -7.61 13.11 7.84
C THR A 93 -9.04 12.86 8.31
N ILE A 94 -9.22 12.34 9.52
CA ILE A 94 -10.53 12.12 10.14
C ILE A 94 -10.48 12.58 11.59
N ASP A 95 -11.54 13.23 12.05
CA ASP A 95 -11.71 13.72 13.42
C ASP A 95 -13.21 13.72 13.79
N ASP A 96 -13.56 13.08 14.89
CA ASP A 96 -14.94 12.88 15.38
C ASP A 96 -15.86 12.26 14.32
N GLY A 97 -15.36 11.23 13.61
CA GLY A 97 -16.09 10.54 12.54
C GLY A 97 -16.34 11.37 11.27
N ARG A 98 -15.69 12.54 11.14
CA ARG A 98 -15.81 13.43 9.96
C ARG A 98 -14.51 13.54 9.20
N LEU A 99 -14.57 13.41 7.88
CA LEU A 99 -13.40 13.57 7.01
C LEU A 99 -12.99 15.04 6.93
N ARG A 100 -11.70 15.31 7.06
CA ARG A 100 -11.10 16.65 7.00
C ARG A 100 -10.11 16.72 5.84
N LEU A 101 -10.18 17.79 5.08
CA LEU A 101 -9.32 18.01 3.91
C LEU A 101 -8.42 19.23 4.13
N THR A 102 -7.12 19.02 4.01
CA THR A 102 -6.12 20.10 4.02
C THR A 102 -5.41 20.17 2.67
N THR A 103 -5.04 21.38 2.24
CA THR A 103 -4.27 21.59 1.01
C THR A 103 -2.81 21.20 1.20
N LYS A 104 -2.17 20.60 0.17
CA LYS A 104 -0.73 20.35 0.17
C LYS A 104 0.03 21.69 0.16
N ASP A 105 0.77 22.00 1.22
CA ASP A 105 1.72 23.12 1.23
C ASP A 105 2.96 22.73 0.41
N ALA A 106 3.35 23.58 -0.56
CA ALA A 106 4.45 23.35 -1.49
C ALA A 106 5.86 23.34 -0.85
N GLY A 107 5.97 23.35 0.49
CA GLY A 107 7.24 23.46 1.23
C GLY A 107 7.43 22.43 2.36
N SER A 108 6.54 21.45 2.51
CA SER A 108 6.70 20.38 3.51
C SER A 108 7.10 19.08 2.81
N GLY A 109 8.21 18.45 3.23
CA GLY A 109 8.81 17.26 2.61
C GLY A 109 7.90 16.02 2.52
N MET A 110 8.44 14.90 1.99
CA MET A 110 7.78 13.61 1.70
C MET A 110 6.39 13.44 2.34
N SER A 111 5.36 13.78 1.57
CA SER A 111 3.98 13.58 1.99
C SER A 111 3.59 12.12 1.73
N LEU A 112 3.38 11.34 2.78
CA LEU A 112 2.87 9.96 2.76
C LEU A 112 1.36 9.97 3.13
N PRO A 113 0.46 10.25 2.17
CA PRO A 113 -0.96 10.47 2.45
C PRO A 113 -1.67 9.25 3.06
N ILE A 114 -1.25 8.04 2.71
CA ILE A 114 -1.88 6.81 3.23
C ILE A 114 -1.53 6.66 4.71
N ASP A 115 -0.25 6.81 5.07
CA ASP A 115 0.19 6.81 6.47
C ASP A 115 -0.50 7.91 7.30
N ILE A 116 -0.65 9.12 6.74
CA ILE A 116 -1.31 10.25 7.42
C ILE A 116 -2.77 9.89 7.75
N PHE A 117 -3.53 9.42 6.76
CA PHE A 117 -4.94 9.09 6.94
C PHE A 117 -5.13 7.91 7.90
N LEU A 118 -4.42 6.80 7.70
CA LEU A 118 -4.55 5.62 8.54
C LEU A 118 -4.13 5.89 10.00
N THR A 119 -3.14 6.77 10.22
CA THR A 119 -2.77 7.21 11.58
C THR A 119 -3.86 8.05 12.24
N ALA A 120 -4.51 8.93 11.49
CA ALA A 120 -5.67 9.70 11.98
C ALA A 120 -6.85 8.77 12.29
N LEU A 121 -7.14 7.83 11.39
CA LEU A 121 -8.19 6.82 11.54
C LEU A 121 -8.00 5.97 12.79
N ALA A 122 -6.76 5.54 13.07
CA ALA A 122 -6.43 4.80 14.27
C ALA A 122 -6.74 5.57 15.57
N ARG A 123 -6.48 6.89 15.58
CA ARG A 123 -6.72 7.74 16.75
C ARG A 123 -8.21 7.99 16.98
N ASP A 124 -8.95 8.18 15.90
CA ASP A 124 -10.37 8.52 15.94
C ASP A 124 -11.25 7.30 16.26
N GLN A 125 -11.08 6.20 15.52
CA GLN A 125 -11.97 5.03 15.58
C GLN A 125 -11.48 3.91 16.49
N GLY A 126 -10.19 3.92 16.88
CA GLY A 126 -9.61 2.94 17.79
C GLY A 126 -9.87 1.48 17.35
N PRO A 127 -10.56 0.65 18.16
CA PRO A 127 -10.89 -0.73 17.81
C PRO A 127 -11.80 -0.90 16.59
N PHE A 128 -12.52 0.16 16.17
CA PHE A 128 -13.40 0.13 15.00
C PHE A 128 -12.68 0.56 13.71
N ALA A 129 -11.40 0.96 13.80
CA ALA A 129 -10.57 1.25 12.64
C ALA A 129 -10.14 -0.03 11.93
N VAL A 130 -10.27 -0.05 10.61
CA VAL A 130 -9.77 -1.13 9.77
C VAL A 130 -8.84 -0.53 8.72
N GLY A 131 -7.62 -1.06 8.61
CA GLY A 131 -6.64 -0.64 7.62
C GLY A 131 -6.41 -1.73 6.58
N LEU A 132 -6.47 -1.37 5.30
CA LEU A 132 -6.21 -2.25 4.18
C LEU A 132 -5.15 -1.65 3.25
N ILE A 133 -4.12 -2.41 2.92
CA ILE A 133 -3.13 -2.02 1.89
C ILE A 133 -3.23 -2.96 0.70
N LEU A 134 -3.42 -2.38 -0.48
CA LEU A 134 -3.49 -3.06 -1.77
C LEU A 134 -2.22 -2.78 -2.61
N SER A 135 -2.22 -3.22 -3.87
CA SER A 135 -1.12 -3.04 -4.83
C SER A 135 -0.59 -1.60 -4.84
N GLY A 136 0.74 -1.48 -4.82
CA GLY A 136 1.43 -0.20 -4.81
C GLY A 136 2.95 -0.32 -4.65
N THR A 137 3.66 0.76 -4.97
CA THR A 137 5.11 0.88 -4.84
C THR A 137 5.49 1.66 -3.57
N GLY A 138 6.66 1.35 -3.01
CA GLY A 138 7.18 2.04 -1.81
C GLY A 138 6.67 1.46 -0.49
N SER A 139 6.58 2.29 0.54
CA SER A 139 6.21 1.89 1.92
C SER A 139 5.12 2.75 2.56
N ASP A 140 4.42 3.57 1.76
CA ASP A 140 3.32 4.40 2.26
C ASP A 140 2.15 3.50 2.69
N GLY A 141 1.66 3.69 3.92
CA GLY A 141 0.64 2.86 4.54
C GLY A 141 1.17 1.86 5.57
N THR A 142 2.47 1.54 5.54
CA THR A 142 3.09 0.63 6.52
C THR A 142 3.00 1.19 7.94
N ARG A 143 3.31 2.48 8.15
CA ARG A 143 3.25 3.10 9.50
C ARG A 143 1.81 3.31 9.94
N GLY A 144 0.94 3.64 9.00
CA GLY A 144 -0.50 3.79 9.21
C GLY A 144 -1.16 2.50 9.69
N LEU A 145 -0.84 1.36 9.07
CA LEU A 145 -1.28 0.05 9.56
C LEU A 145 -0.75 -0.25 10.96
N MET A 146 0.52 0.10 11.26
CA MET A 146 1.04 -0.07 12.63
C MET A 146 0.27 0.76 13.65
N ALA A 147 -0.16 1.97 13.27
CA ALA A 147 -0.96 2.83 14.12
C ALA A 147 -2.36 2.23 14.38
N ILE A 148 -3.05 1.76 13.33
CA ILE A 148 -4.36 1.09 13.45
C ILE A 148 -4.22 -0.14 14.34
N LYS A 149 -3.18 -0.93 14.13
CA LYS A 149 -2.91 -2.12 14.93
C LYS A 149 -2.67 -1.79 16.40
N SER A 150 -1.91 -0.73 16.67
CA SER A 150 -1.62 -0.26 18.03
C SER A 150 -2.85 0.29 18.75
N ALA A 151 -3.84 0.79 18.00
CA ALA A 151 -5.10 1.29 18.52
C ALA A 151 -6.16 0.18 18.72
N GLY A 152 -5.82 -1.09 18.45
CA GLY A 152 -6.70 -2.25 18.59
C GLY A 152 -7.60 -2.51 17.38
N GLY A 153 -7.36 -1.81 16.26
CA GLY A 153 -8.06 -2.02 14.99
C GLY A 153 -7.53 -3.23 14.21
N PHE A 154 -8.18 -3.52 13.08
CA PHE A 154 -7.85 -4.65 12.21
C PHE A 154 -6.99 -4.23 11.04
N THR A 155 -5.99 -5.04 10.69
CA THR A 155 -5.08 -4.75 9.58
C THR A 155 -5.06 -5.87 8.56
N ALA A 156 -5.27 -5.53 7.30
CA ALA A 156 -5.26 -6.48 6.20
C ALA A 156 -4.38 -5.98 5.07
N VAL A 157 -3.81 -6.91 4.32
CA VAL A 157 -2.94 -6.62 3.17
C VAL A 157 -3.29 -7.56 2.02
N GLN A 158 -3.27 -7.04 0.80
CA GLN A 158 -3.38 -7.86 -0.40
C GLN A 158 -2.22 -8.86 -0.46
N GLN A 159 -2.53 -10.12 -0.78
CA GLN A 159 -1.51 -11.13 -0.98
C GLN A 159 -0.51 -10.70 -2.08
N PRO A 160 0.82 -10.64 -1.79
CA PRO A 160 1.82 -10.09 -2.72
C PRO A 160 1.83 -10.73 -4.10
N GLU A 161 1.56 -12.03 -4.19
CA GLU A 161 1.55 -12.77 -5.46
C GLU A 161 0.38 -12.36 -6.38
N THR A 162 -0.65 -11.74 -5.82
CA THR A 162 -1.81 -11.22 -6.56
C THR A 162 -1.72 -9.73 -6.86
N ALA A 163 -0.68 -9.06 -6.35
CA ALA A 163 -0.48 -7.62 -6.54
C ALA A 163 0.34 -7.36 -7.80
N GLN A 164 -0.10 -6.42 -8.64
CA GLN A 164 0.67 -5.99 -9.80
C GLN A 164 1.99 -5.33 -9.37
N PHE A 165 1.95 -4.58 -8.27
CA PHE A 165 3.11 -4.03 -7.57
C PHE A 165 3.04 -4.42 -6.10
N ASP A 166 4.02 -5.19 -5.67
CA ASP A 166 4.03 -5.81 -4.35
C ASP A 166 4.86 -5.06 -3.31
N GLY A 167 5.43 -3.90 -3.66
CA GLY A 167 6.29 -3.11 -2.77
C GLY A 167 5.60 -2.69 -1.47
N MET A 168 4.41 -2.10 -1.58
CA MET A 168 3.59 -1.70 -0.42
C MET A 168 3.11 -2.92 0.38
N PRO A 169 2.49 -3.96 -0.24
CA PRO A 169 2.14 -5.19 0.47
C PRO A 169 3.31 -5.86 1.20
N ARG A 170 4.46 -6.03 0.55
CA ARG A 170 5.67 -6.62 1.16
C ARG A 170 6.21 -5.77 2.30
N SER A 171 6.21 -4.44 2.14
CA SER A 171 6.62 -3.50 3.20
C SER A 171 5.72 -3.64 4.43
N ALA A 172 4.41 -3.71 4.24
CA ALA A 172 3.45 -3.92 5.31
C ALA A 172 3.62 -5.30 5.98
N LEU A 173 3.82 -6.37 5.21
CA LEU A 173 4.04 -7.72 5.73
C LEU A 173 5.36 -7.87 6.48
N ALA A 174 6.41 -7.17 6.07
CA ALA A 174 7.72 -7.18 6.74
C ALA A 174 7.65 -6.71 8.20
N THR A 175 6.59 -6.00 8.59
CA THR A 175 6.37 -5.59 9.98
C THR A 175 5.93 -6.72 10.90
N GLY A 176 5.45 -7.84 10.34
CA GLY A 176 4.97 -9.01 11.09
C GLY A 176 3.69 -8.78 11.91
N GLN A 177 2.97 -7.68 11.65
CA GLN A 177 1.84 -7.18 12.45
C GLN A 177 0.50 -7.14 11.68
N ILE A 178 0.39 -7.85 10.55
CA ILE A 178 -0.82 -7.93 9.71
C ILE A 178 -1.75 -9.07 10.16
N ASP A 179 -3.06 -8.82 10.25
CA ASP A 179 -4.06 -9.80 10.70
C ASP A 179 -4.59 -10.72 9.59
N ALA A 180 -4.67 -10.22 8.36
CA ALA A 180 -5.11 -10.99 7.21
C ALA A 180 -4.29 -10.66 5.96
N THR A 181 -3.86 -11.71 5.26
CA THR A 181 -3.19 -11.63 3.97
C THR A 181 -3.95 -12.53 3.01
N LEU A 182 -4.72 -11.93 2.10
CA LEU A 182 -5.64 -12.64 1.22
C LEU A 182 -5.67 -11.97 -0.17
N PRO A 183 -6.11 -12.69 -1.22
CA PRO A 183 -6.44 -12.08 -2.51
C PRO A 183 -7.52 -10.98 -2.38
N PRO A 184 -7.55 -9.99 -3.29
CA PRO A 184 -8.53 -8.90 -3.29
C PRO A 184 -9.99 -9.35 -3.13
N GLU A 185 -10.36 -10.43 -3.81
CA GLU A 185 -11.71 -11.02 -3.78
C GLU A 185 -12.12 -11.64 -2.44
N ASP A 186 -11.15 -12.11 -1.63
CA ASP A 186 -11.42 -12.78 -0.35
C ASP A 186 -11.35 -11.83 0.87
N LEU A 187 -10.73 -10.67 0.68
CA LEU A 187 -10.56 -9.65 1.71
C LEU A 187 -11.91 -9.10 2.25
N PRO A 188 -12.91 -8.75 1.41
CA PRO A 188 -14.19 -8.21 1.89
C PRO A 188 -14.88 -9.08 2.94
N ALA A 189 -14.99 -10.39 2.67
CA ALA A 189 -15.62 -11.33 3.57
C ALA A 189 -14.95 -11.33 4.95
N ARG A 190 -13.62 -11.27 4.98
CA ARG A 190 -12.84 -11.26 6.22
C ARG A 190 -13.00 -9.95 7.01
N LEU A 191 -13.07 -8.81 6.32
CA LEU A 191 -13.26 -7.49 6.95
C LEU A 191 -14.66 -7.39 7.56
N ILE A 192 -15.69 -7.83 6.84
CA ILE A 192 -17.09 -7.84 7.31
C ILE A 192 -17.26 -8.75 8.53
N GLU A 193 -16.65 -9.94 8.50
CA GLU A 193 -16.67 -10.87 9.64
C GLU A 193 -16.04 -10.24 10.90
N HIS A 194 -14.90 -9.56 10.74
CA HIS A 194 -14.23 -8.87 11.83
C HIS A 194 -15.08 -7.73 12.39
N ALA A 195 -15.60 -6.87 11.52
CA ALA A 195 -16.42 -5.73 11.91
C ALA A 195 -17.69 -6.17 12.66
N ARG A 196 -18.38 -7.21 12.19
CA ARG A 196 -19.53 -7.79 12.90
C ARG A 196 -19.15 -8.28 14.29
N LYS A 197 -18.00 -8.95 14.46
CA LYS A 197 -17.50 -9.40 15.77
C LYS A 197 -17.16 -8.22 16.69
N ALA A 198 -16.54 -7.16 16.16
CA ALA A 198 -16.23 -5.94 16.91
C ALA A 198 -17.50 -5.22 17.39
N LEU A 199 -18.49 -5.06 16.50
CA LEU A 199 -19.79 -4.45 16.81
C LEU A 199 -20.61 -5.29 17.82
N THR A 200 -20.52 -6.62 17.74
CA THR A 200 -21.20 -7.52 18.69
C THR A 200 -20.58 -7.46 20.08
N ARG A 201 -19.25 -7.29 20.18
CA ARG A 201 -18.54 -7.09 21.46
C ARG A 201 -18.83 -5.72 22.10
N ALA A 202 -19.24 -4.73 21.30
CA ALA A 202 -19.58 -3.38 21.75
C ALA A 202 -21.02 -3.21 22.26
N ARG A 203 -21.92 -4.18 22.06
CA ARG A 203 -23.25 -4.16 22.71
C ARG A 203 -23.11 -4.42 24.21
N PRO A 204 -23.86 -3.72 25.08
CA PRO A 204 -23.81 -3.96 26.51
C PRO A 204 -24.46 -5.32 26.81
N MET A 205 -23.64 -6.37 26.96
CA MET A 205 -24.05 -7.54 27.75
C MET A 205 -24.14 -7.13 29.22
N PRO A 206 -25.11 -7.67 29.99
CA PRO A 206 -25.18 -7.41 31.42
C PRO A 206 -23.86 -7.82 32.07
N ALA A 207 -23.34 -6.93 32.91
CA ALA A 207 -22.03 -7.00 33.54
C ALA A 207 -21.67 -8.43 33.95
N ARG A 208 -20.72 -9.04 33.23
CA ARG A 208 -19.92 -10.13 33.80
C ARG A 208 -19.11 -9.49 34.92
N GLN A 209 -19.47 -9.84 36.15
CA GLN A 209 -18.75 -9.48 37.37
C GLN A 209 -17.26 -9.60 37.13
N ARG A 210 -16.51 -8.56 37.52
CA ARG A 210 -15.06 -8.65 37.77
C ARG A 210 -14.85 -9.89 38.63
N ARG A 211 -14.30 -10.95 38.03
CA ARG A 211 -13.73 -12.05 38.81
C ARG A 211 -12.46 -11.51 39.45
N GLU A 212 -12.34 -11.73 40.75
CA GLU A 212 -11.19 -11.36 41.57
C GLU A 212 -9.89 -11.95 40.96
N ASP A 213 -8.77 -11.24 41.15
CA ASP A 213 -7.44 -11.37 40.53
C ASP A 213 -6.72 -12.76 40.66
N GLY A 214 -7.42 -13.85 40.95
CA GLY A 214 -6.85 -15.20 41.08
C GLY A 214 -6.99 -16.12 39.86
N ASP A 215 -7.89 -15.79 38.91
CA ASP A 215 -8.35 -16.73 37.88
C ASP A 215 -8.08 -16.27 36.43
N ASP A 216 -7.15 -15.32 36.22
CA ASP A 216 -6.73 -14.92 34.87
C ASP A 216 -5.86 -16.02 34.22
N PRO A 217 -6.35 -16.71 33.15
CA PRO A 217 -5.63 -17.79 32.50
C PRO A 217 -4.30 -17.34 31.91
N LEU A 218 -4.19 -16.08 31.47
CA LEU A 218 -2.96 -15.53 30.91
C LEU A 218 -1.89 -15.38 31.99
N ALA A 219 -2.24 -14.81 33.14
CA ALA A 219 -1.33 -14.71 34.27
C ALA A 219 -0.83 -16.09 34.71
N GLN A 220 -1.71 -17.10 34.69
CA GLN A 220 -1.34 -18.48 34.98
C GLN A 220 -0.33 -19.05 33.97
N ILE A 221 -0.52 -18.79 32.67
CA ILE A 221 0.42 -19.20 31.61
C ILE A 221 1.80 -18.55 31.81
N ILE A 222 1.84 -17.23 32.05
CA ILE A 222 3.10 -16.49 32.26
C ILE A 222 3.86 -17.02 33.48
N VAL A 223 3.15 -17.30 34.58
CA VAL A 223 3.76 -17.89 35.79
C VAL A 223 4.34 -19.27 35.50
N VAL A 224 3.64 -20.12 34.74
CA VAL A 224 4.14 -21.46 34.38
C VAL A 224 5.39 -21.35 33.51
N ILE A 225 5.37 -20.53 32.45
CA ILE A 225 6.55 -20.32 31.58
C ILE A 225 7.73 -19.84 32.42
N ARG A 226 7.53 -18.81 33.25
CA ARG A 226 8.58 -18.27 34.12
C ARG A 226 9.14 -19.32 35.08
N SER A 227 8.30 -20.19 35.63
CA SER A 227 8.74 -21.25 36.54
C SER A 227 9.58 -22.33 35.84
N VAL A 228 9.30 -22.61 34.57
CA VAL A 228 10.00 -23.65 33.80
C VAL A 228 11.27 -23.11 33.13
N THR A 229 11.23 -21.89 32.59
CA THR A 229 12.32 -21.34 31.76
C THR A 229 13.14 -20.25 32.45
N GLY A 230 12.64 -19.69 33.56
CA GLY A 230 13.29 -18.60 34.28
C GLY A 230 13.18 -17.23 33.60
N VAL A 231 12.46 -17.12 32.48
CA VAL A 231 12.27 -15.88 31.71
C VAL A 231 10.93 -15.24 32.07
N ASP A 232 10.96 -13.96 32.40
CA ASP A 232 9.76 -13.20 32.77
C ASP A 232 9.21 -12.42 31.58
N PHE A 233 8.05 -12.87 31.09
CA PHE A 233 7.33 -12.21 29.99
C PHE A 233 6.29 -11.19 30.46
N SER A 234 6.18 -10.91 31.76
CA SER A 234 5.13 -10.01 32.28
C SER A 234 5.16 -8.60 31.70
N HIS A 235 6.34 -8.14 31.27
CA HIS A 235 6.57 -6.82 30.68
C HIS A 235 6.74 -6.86 29.15
N TYR A 236 6.38 -7.98 28.52
CA TYR A 236 6.28 -8.05 27.06
C TYR A 236 4.91 -7.53 26.63
N LYS A 237 4.84 -6.99 25.41
CA LYS A 237 3.59 -6.46 24.87
C LYS A 237 2.51 -7.55 24.81
N LEU A 238 1.40 -7.29 25.50
CA LEU A 238 0.27 -8.20 25.67
C LEU A 238 -0.24 -8.80 24.35
N ALA A 239 -0.40 -7.97 23.31
CA ALA A 239 -0.87 -8.42 22.00
C ALA A 239 0.06 -9.44 21.34
N THR A 240 1.38 -9.27 21.50
CA THR A 240 2.38 -10.21 20.97
C THR A 240 2.30 -11.55 21.69
N LEU A 241 2.20 -11.52 23.03
CA LEU A 241 2.09 -12.73 23.84
C LEU A 241 0.83 -13.52 23.53
N LEU A 242 -0.33 -12.85 23.51
CA LEU A 242 -1.63 -13.49 23.23
C LEU A 242 -1.61 -14.22 21.89
N ARG A 243 -1.12 -13.58 20.83
CA ARG A 243 -1.05 -14.22 19.50
C ARG A 243 -0.15 -15.46 19.48
N ARG A 244 0.99 -15.42 20.17
CA ARG A 244 1.92 -16.57 20.24
C ARG A 244 1.33 -17.71 21.07
N ILE A 245 0.62 -17.39 22.15
CA ILE A 245 -0.16 -18.36 22.93
C ILE A 245 -1.26 -18.97 22.06
N GLU A 246 -2.06 -18.15 21.37
CA GLU A 246 -3.13 -18.62 20.47
C GLU A 246 -2.60 -19.52 19.35
N ARG A 247 -1.46 -19.18 18.74
CA ARG A 247 -0.82 -20.04 17.72
C ARG A 247 -0.45 -21.42 18.28
N ARG A 248 0.14 -21.47 19.48
CA ARG A 248 0.44 -22.75 20.14
C ARG A 248 -0.80 -23.50 20.58
N MET A 249 -1.83 -22.79 21.05
CA MET A 249 -3.14 -23.39 21.37
C MET A 249 -3.74 -24.07 20.15
N GLN A 250 -3.76 -23.40 19.00
CA GLN A 250 -4.22 -23.98 17.73
C GLN A 250 -3.37 -25.19 17.32
N GLY A 251 -2.04 -25.10 17.43
CA GLY A 251 -1.13 -26.21 17.16
C GLY A 251 -1.29 -27.39 18.12
N ALA A 252 -1.76 -27.14 19.35
CA ALA A 252 -2.10 -28.15 20.35
C ALA A 252 -3.56 -28.64 20.24
N GLY A 253 -4.36 -28.08 19.33
CA GLY A 253 -5.78 -28.43 19.13
C GLY A 253 -6.72 -27.97 20.24
N LEU A 254 -6.40 -26.87 20.92
CA LEU A 254 -7.18 -26.32 22.04
C LEU A 254 -7.81 -24.97 21.69
N GLU A 255 -9.09 -24.80 22.05
CA GLU A 255 -9.87 -23.59 21.75
C GLU A 255 -9.96 -22.63 22.95
N SER A 256 -9.66 -23.11 24.17
CA SER A 256 -9.74 -22.33 25.42
C SER A 256 -8.37 -22.11 26.05
N MET A 257 -8.13 -20.87 26.50
CA MET A 257 -6.89 -20.47 27.16
C MET A 257 -6.77 -21.10 28.57
N GLU A 258 -7.90 -21.33 29.22
CA GLU A 258 -8.00 -22.07 30.48
C GLU A 258 -7.50 -23.51 30.32
N GLU A 259 -7.94 -24.20 29.25
CA GLU A 259 -7.50 -25.56 28.94
C GLU A 259 -6.01 -25.61 28.63
N TYR A 260 -5.49 -24.60 27.93
CA TYR A 260 -4.07 -24.49 27.64
C TYR A 260 -3.23 -24.21 28.88
N ALA A 261 -3.68 -23.31 29.77
CA ALA A 261 -3.05 -23.08 31.06
C ALA A 261 -3.00 -24.38 31.91
N ALA A 262 -4.06 -25.18 31.87
CA ALA A 262 -4.10 -26.48 32.53
C ALA A 262 -3.15 -27.51 31.89
N LEU A 263 -3.01 -27.52 30.56
CA LEU A 263 -2.06 -28.37 29.83
C LEU A 263 -0.62 -28.03 30.21
N LEU A 264 -0.26 -26.75 30.22
CA LEU A 264 1.11 -26.30 30.55
C LEU A 264 1.55 -26.70 31.96
N ARG A 265 0.62 -26.72 32.93
CA ARG A 265 0.91 -27.21 34.28
C ARG A 265 1.22 -28.70 34.34
N ARG A 266 0.65 -29.49 33.43
CA ARG A 266 0.82 -30.96 33.38
C ARG A 266 1.94 -31.40 32.45
N ASN A 267 2.28 -30.58 31.47
CA ASN A 267 3.26 -30.89 30.44
C ASN A 267 4.32 -29.77 30.34
N SER A 268 5.43 -29.95 31.05
CA SER A 268 6.55 -29.01 31.03
C SER A 268 7.22 -28.90 29.65
N ALA A 269 7.17 -29.95 28.81
CA ALA A 269 7.68 -29.88 27.44
C ALA A 269 6.88 -28.89 26.59
N GLU A 270 5.57 -28.80 26.81
CA GLU A 270 4.73 -27.81 26.11
C GLU A 270 5.03 -26.38 26.58
N ALA A 271 5.40 -26.18 27.85
CA ALA A 271 5.88 -24.89 28.34
C ALA A 271 7.21 -24.47 27.67
N VAL A 272 8.11 -25.42 27.40
CA VAL A 272 9.33 -25.16 26.62
C VAL A 272 9.01 -24.85 25.16
N ASN A 273 8.06 -25.55 24.54
CA ASN A 273 7.62 -25.25 23.17
C ASN A 273 7.00 -23.86 23.06
N LEU A 274 6.14 -23.50 24.02
CA LEU A 274 5.55 -22.16 24.10
C LEU A 274 6.62 -21.09 24.33
N TYR A 275 7.62 -21.37 25.16
CA TYR A 275 8.77 -20.49 25.32
C TYR A 275 9.51 -20.27 24.00
N LYS A 276 9.85 -21.34 23.27
CA LYS A 276 10.49 -21.22 21.94
C LYS A 276 9.63 -20.41 20.97
N GLU A 277 8.32 -20.56 21.03
CA GLU A 277 7.38 -19.76 20.22
C GLU A 277 7.44 -18.25 20.52
N MET A 278 7.73 -17.89 21.77
CA MET A 278 7.87 -16.49 22.18
C MET A 278 9.15 -15.85 21.62
N LEU A 279 10.17 -16.66 21.29
CA LEU A 279 11.44 -16.19 20.75
C LEU A 279 11.34 -16.06 19.23
N ILE A 280 11.45 -14.84 18.73
CA ILE A 280 11.37 -14.55 17.29
C ILE A 280 12.79 -14.36 16.77
N GLY A 281 13.36 -15.42 16.18
CA GLY A 281 14.74 -15.45 15.71
C GLY A 281 14.98 -15.06 14.24
N VAL A 282 14.01 -14.46 13.54
CA VAL A 282 14.17 -14.13 12.11
C VAL A 282 15.11 -12.93 11.94
N THR A 283 16.25 -13.17 11.30
CA THR A 283 17.27 -12.17 10.97
C THR A 283 17.89 -12.46 9.60
N ARG A 284 18.68 -11.52 9.07
CA ARG A 284 19.38 -11.64 7.78
C ARG A 284 20.66 -10.79 7.78
N PHE A 285 21.59 -11.11 6.89
CA PHE A 285 22.82 -10.34 6.72
C PHE A 285 22.51 -8.90 6.26
N PHE A 286 23.26 -7.92 6.79
CA PHE A 286 23.13 -6.50 6.45
C PHE A 286 21.67 -5.99 6.45
N ARG A 287 20.85 -6.45 7.42
CA ARG A 287 19.44 -6.06 7.57
C ARG A 287 19.31 -4.53 7.64
N ASP A 288 18.61 -3.94 6.68
CA ASP A 288 18.57 -2.48 6.45
C ASP A 288 19.94 -1.94 6.00
N ASP A 289 20.34 -2.28 4.78
CA ASP A 289 21.68 -1.99 4.22
C ASP A 289 22.11 -0.52 4.37
N ALA A 290 21.18 0.43 4.22
CA ALA A 290 21.45 1.86 4.43
C ALA A 290 21.98 2.16 5.85
N ALA A 291 21.50 1.45 6.88
CA ALA A 291 21.95 1.64 8.24
C ALA A 291 23.36 1.07 8.48
N PHE A 292 23.67 -0.07 7.85
CA PHE A 292 25.02 -0.64 7.89
C PHE A 292 26.04 0.20 7.10
N ARG A 293 25.63 0.90 6.03
CA ARG A 293 26.50 1.87 5.34
C ARG A 293 26.91 3.03 6.25
N VAL A 294 25.99 3.57 7.05
CA VAL A 294 26.34 4.61 8.05
C VAL A 294 27.41 4.11 9.03
N LEU A 295 27.33 2.84 9.45
CA LEU A 295 28.36 2.26 10.28
C LEU A 295 29.70 2.13 9.55
N ALA A 296 29.68 1.65 8.31
CA ALA A 296 30.88 1.43 7.48
C ALA A 296 31.61 2.74 7.13
N ASP A 297 30.85 3.81 6.88
CA ASP A 297 31.39 5.06 6.36
C ASP A 297 31.74 6.07 7.46
N ARG A 298 30.94 6.14 8.53
CA ARG A 298 31.07 7.16 9.58
C ARG A 298 31.54 6.59 10.92
N VAL A 299 30.85 5.58 11.43
CA VAL A 299 31.03 5.13 12.82
C VAL A 299 32.30 4.31 13.01
N ILE A 300 32.46 3.21 12.27
CA ILE A 300 33.60 2.29 12.40
C ILE A 300 34.91 3.01 12.07
N PRO A 301 35.02 3.80 10.98
CA PRO A 301 36.24 4.55 10.70
C PRO A 301 36.57 5.56 11.80
N GLY A 302 35.57 6.29 12.31
CA GLY A 302 35.75 7.22 13.43
C GLY A 302 36.20 6.54 14.72
N LEU A 303 35.70 5.33 15.00
CA LEU A 303 36.14 4.51 16.14
C LEU A 303 37.60 4.04 16.01
N LEU A 304 38.07 3.78 14.80
CA LEU A 304 39.41 3.26 14.54
C LEU A 304 40.47 4.37 14.36
N ALA A 305 40.10 5.55 13.86
CA ALA A 305 41.04 6.63 13.51
C ALA A 305 41.93 7.08 14.68
N ASN A 306 41.35 7.26 15.87
CA ASN A 306 42.04 7.80 17.05
C ASN A 306 42.53 6.72 18.03
N ARG A 307 42.52 5.43 17.63
CA ARG A 307 42.94 4.34 18.52
C ARG A 307 44.37 3.89 18.29
N SER A 308 45.05 3.60 19.41
CA SER A 308 46.31 2.87 19.38
C SER A 308 46.06 1.43 18.88
N PRO A 309 46.97 0.83 18.10
CA PRO A 309 46.88 -0.58 17.70
C PRO A 309 46.80 -1.57 18.88
N THR A 310 47.18 -1.13 20.10
CA THR A 310 47.12 -1.93 21.32
C THR A 310 45.76 -1.90 22.03
N ASP A 311 44.87 -0.98 21.65
CA ASP A 311 43.58 -0.81 22.31
C ASP A 311 42.52 -1.73 21.67
N MET A 312 42.00 -2.66 22.48
CA MET A 312 40.92 -3.55 22.03
C MET A 312 39.61 -2.78 21.84
N VAL A 313 38.99 -2.94 20.67
CA VAL A 313 37.65 -2.44 20.33
C VAL A 313 36.62 -3.48 20.77
N ARG A 314 35.67 -3.07 21.61
CA ARG A 314 34.63 -3.93 22.17
C ARG A 314 33.29 -3.58 21.58
N VAL A 315 32.68 -4.54 20.91
CA VAL A 315 31.35 -4.40 20.31
C VAL A 315 30.39 -5.35 21.02
N TRP A 316 29.15 -4.93 21.28
CA TRP A 316 28.13 -5.81 21.85
C TRP A 316 26.89 -5.85 20.94
N VAL A 317 26.54 -7.02 20.45
CA VAL A 317 25.31 -7.29 19.71
C VAL A 317 24.33 -8.00 20.64
N CYS A 318 23.27 -7.29 21.03
CA CYS A 318 22.24 -7.77 21.94
C CYS A 318 21.00 -8.21 21.15
N GLY A 319 20.62 -9.49 21.28
CA GLY A 319 19.59 -10.13 20.46
C GLY A 319 20.13 -10.57 19.11
N CYS A 320 21.23 -11.34 19.09
CA CYS A 320 21.92 -11.68 17.85
C CYS A 320 21.23 -12.77 17.01
N ALA A 321 20.22 -13.46 17.53
CA ALA A 321 19.57 -14.60 16.89
C ALA A 321 20.62 -15.59 16.32
N SER A 322 20.48 -16.00 15.06
CA SER A 322 21.39 -16.92 14.36
C SER A 322 22.73 -16.29 13.91
N GLY A 323 23.06 -15.07 14.34
CA GLY A 323 24.41 -14.49 14.25
C GLY A 323 24.71 -13.61 13.04
N GLU A 324 23.78 -13.45 12.11
CA GLU A 324 23.95 -12.70 10.85
C GLU A 324 24.36 -11.24 11.10
N GLU A 325 23.78 -10.57 12.10
CA GLU A 325 24.14 -9.20 12.47
C GLU A 325 25.56 -9.10 13.03
N ALA A 326 25.95 -10.04 13.90
CA ALA A 326 27.28 -10.08 14.48
C ALA A 326 28.37 -10.31 13.42
N TYR A 327 28.11 -11.19 12.46
CA TYR A 327 29.01 -11.42 11.34
C TYR A 327 29.02 -10.26 10.34
N SER A 328 27.88 -9.59 10.11
CA SER A 328 27.83 -8.38 9.28
C SER A 328 28.73 -7.29 9.86
N LEU A 329 28.68 -7.06 11.18
CA LEU A 329 29.58 -6.11 11.86
C LEU A 329 31.05 -6.56 11.79
N ALA A 330 31.33 -7.85 11.99
CA ALA A 330 32.69 -8.38 11.89
C ALA A 330 33.30 -8.14 10.50
N ILE A 331 32.51 -8.35 9.44
CA ILE A 331 32.90 -8.06 8.05
C ILE A 331 33.19 -6.57 7.86
N LEU A 332 32.31 -5.68 8.35
CA LEU A 332 32.56 -4.23 8.25
C LEU A 332 33.83 -3.78 8.97
N PHE A 333 34.13 -4.35 10.14
CA PHE A 333 35.39 -4.07 10.84
C PHE A 333 36.59 -4.57 10.02
N ALA A 334 36.54 -5.78 9.46
CA ALA A 334 37.60 -6.30 8.61
C ALA A 334 37.85 -5.41 7.37
N GLU A 335 36.78 -5.00 6.68
CA GLU A 335 36.85 -4.07 5.54
C GLU A 335 37.47 -2.72 5.93
N ALA A 336 37.09 -2.17 7.09
CA ALA A 336 37.65 -0.92 7.58
C ALA A 336 39.13 -1.02 7.96
N GLN A 337 39.55 -2.15 8.56
CA GLN A 337 40.95 -2.43 8.90
C GLN A 337 41.85 -2.51 7.66
N GLU A 338 41.37 -3.18 6.62
CA GLU A 338 42.06 -3.25 5.33
C GLU A 338 42.16 -1.86 4.68
N ARG A 339 41.08 -1.08 4.66
CA ARG A 339 41.06 0.27 4.07
C ARG A 339 42.04 1.21 4.78
N LEU A 340 42.19 1.08 6.10
CA LEU A 340 43.12 1.87 6.91
C LEU A 340 44.56 1.32 6.88
N GLY A 341 44.78 0.13 6.31
CA GLY A 341 46.09 -0.54 6.31
C GLY A 341 46.60 -0.88 7.73
N ARG A 342 45.71 -1.01 8.72
CA ARG A 342 46.05 -1.18 10.14
C ARG A 342 45.23 -2.30 10.76
N SER A 343 45.90 -3.19 11.50
CA SER A 343 45.22 -4.21 12.31
C SER A 343 44.92 -3.67 13.72
N PHE A 344 43.76 -4.07 14.24
CA PHE A 344 43.25 -3.73 15.56
C PHE A 344 42.64 -5.00 16.20
N ASP A 345 42.72 -5.13 17.52
CA ASP A 345 42.05 -6.23 18.23
C ASP A 345 40.57 -5.90 18.41
N VAL A 346 39.70 -6.53 17.62
CA VAL A 346 38.25 -6.33 17.66
C VAL A 346 37.59 -7.55 18.29
N LYS A 347 36.79 -7.33 19.33
CA LYS A 347 35.97 -8.37 19.97
C LYS A 347 34.50 -7.98 19.99
N ILE A 348 33.70 -8.80 19.30
CA ILE A 348 32.25 -8.67 19.20
C ILE A 348 31.63 -9.71 20.12
N PHE A 349 31.02 -9.24 21.22
CA PHE A 349 30.20 -10.06 22.09
C PHE A 349 28.81 -10.14 21.48
N ALA A 350 28.39 -11.31 21.00
CA ALA A 350 27.08 -11.53 20.42
C ALA A 350 26.25 -12.38 21.37
N THR A 351 25.10 -11.86 21.80
CA THR A 351 24.32 -12.50 22.86
C THR A 351 22.85 -12.58 22.54
N ASP A 352 22.24 -13.69 22.93
CA ASP A 352 20.81 -13.95 22.81
C ASP A 352 20.33 -14.77 24.02
N ILE A 353 19.03 -14.79 24.27
CA ILE A 353 18.41 -15.65 25.29
C ILE A 353 18.14 -17.05 24.75
N ASP A 354 18.05 -17.20 23.43
CA ASP A 354 17.85 -18.49 22.77
C ASP A 354 19.17 -19.25 22.59
N GLN A 355 19.34 -20.32 23.35
CA GLN A 355 20.53 -21.18 23.31
C GLN A 355 20.67 -21.88 21.94
N ASP A 356 19.56 -22.30 21.32
CA ASP A 356 19.61 -23.01 20.03
C ASP A 356 20.13 -22.08 18.92
N SER A 357 19.66 -20.82 18.91
CA SER A 357 20.15 -19.78 18.00
C SER A 357 21.63 -19.47 18.22
N ILE A 358 22.10 -19.41 19.48
CA ILE A 358 23.52 -19.21 19.80
C ILE A 358 24.40 -20.35 19.29
N GLU A 359 23.94 -21.60 19.42
CA GLU A 359 24.65 -22.75 18.91
C GLU A 359 24.76 -22.72 17.38
N ALA A 360 23.65 -22.45 16.69
CA ALA A 360 23.63 -22.27 15.24
C ALA A 360 24.57 -21.13 14.79
N ALA A 361 24.50 -19.98 15.45
CA ALA A 361 25.36 -18.83 15.18
C ALA A 361 26.85 -19.16 15.37
N SER A 362 27.18 -19.95 16.40
CA SER A 362 28.57 -20.33 16.70
C SER A 362 29.19 -21.25 15.64
N LEU A 363 28.37 -22.08 14.97
CA LEU A 363 28.81 -22.91 13.85
C LEU A 363 29.20 -22.04 12.65
N GLY A 364 28.47 -20.94 12.44
CA GLY A 364 28.70 -19.99 11.34
C GLY A 364 28.47 -20.61 9.97
N GLU A 365 27.54 -21.55 9.87
CA GLU A 365 27.13 -22.23 8.64
C GLU A 365 25.74 -21.74 8.24
N TYR A 366 25.62 -21.26 7.00
CA TYR A 366 24.41 -20.62 6.48
C TYR A 366 23.98 -21.22 5.14
N PRO A 367 22.68 -21.29 4.82
CA PRO A 367 22.20 -21.77 3.52
C PRO A 367 22.67 -20.90 2.35
N ARG A 368 22.66 -21.44 1.14
CA ARG A 368 23.00 -20.67 -0.09
C ARG A 368 22.12 -19.44 -0.35
N ALA A 369 20.93 -19.38 0.23
CA ALA A 369 20.00 -18.26 0.11
C ALA A 369 20.61 -16.92 0.59
N ILE A 370 21.63 -16.92 1.46
CA ILE A 370 22.30 -15.68 1.88
C ILE A 370 22.94 -14.90 0.73
N ALA A 371 23.09 -15.51 -0.45
CA ALA A 371 23.60 -14.84 -1.64
C ALA A 371 22.69 -13.72 -2.16
N GLU A 372 21.44 -13.66 -1.71
CA GLU A 372 20.51 -12.55 -1.96
C GLU A 372 20.80 -11.34 -1.06
N ASP A 373 21.30 -11.57 0.16
CA ASP A 373 21.55 -10.51 1.17
C ASP A 373 23.02 -10.05 1.22
N VAL A 374 23.96 -10.87 0.77
CA VAL A 374 25.40 -10.59 0.81
C VAL A 374 25.94 -10.40 -0.61
N SER A 375 26.73 -9.33 -0.82
CA SER A 375 27.36 -9.08 -2.12
C SER A 375 28.29 -10.22 -2.53
N GLN A 376 28.39 -10.47 -3.84
CA GLN A 376 29.27 -11.52 -4.38
C GLN A 376 30.74 -11.31 -3.98
N GLU A 377 31.19 -10.06 -3.87
CA GLU A 377 32.52 -9.73 -3.39
C GLU A 377 32.74 -10.20 -1.94
N ARG A 378 31.80 -9.91 -1.03
CA ARG A 378 31.86 -10.33 0.37
C ARG A 378 31.76 -11.85 0.51
N LEU A 379 30.92 -12.52 -0.28
CA LEU A 379 30.81 -13.98 -0.30
C LEU A 379 32.14 -14.64 -0.70
N ALA A 380 32.78 -14.14 -1.76
CA ALA A 380 34.04 -14.68 -2.24
C ALA A 380 35.20 -14.49 -1.23
N ARG A 381 35.14 -13.41 -0.42
CA ARG A 381 36.21 -13.04 0.51
C ARG A 381 36.04 -13.60 1.92
N PHE A 382 34.83 -13.57 2.45
CA PHE A 382 34.56 -13.82 3.87
C PHE A 382 33.81 -15.13 4.13
N PHE A 383 33.50 -15.92 3.10
CA PHE A 383 32.82 -17.20 3.21
C PHE A 383 33.55 -18.28 2.39
N THR A 384 33.41 -19.52 2.84
CA THR A 384 33.87 -20.71 2.11
C THR A 384 32.65 -21.54 1.76
N ALA A 385 32.45 -21.81 0.46
CA ALA A 385 31.38 -22.70 0.02
C ALA A 385 31.71 -24.16 0.39
N GLN A 386 30.80 -24.84 1.10
CA GLN A 386 30.91 -26.26 1.46
C GLN A 386 29.58 -26.96 1.10
N GLY A 387 29.56 -27.68 -0.02
CA GLY A 387 28.33 -28.34 -0.49
C GLY A 387 27.19 -27.34 -0.72
N GLU A 388 26.08 -27.50 0.00
CA GLU A 388 24.87 -26.66 -0.07
C GLU A 388 24.85 -25.49 0.94
N SER A 389 25.96 -25.25 1.65
CA SER A 389 26.07 -24.17 2.64
C SER A 389 27.30 -23.27 2.41
N TYR A 390 27.23 -22.07 2.99
CA TYR A 390 28.35 -21.15 3.14
C TYR A 390 28.80 -21.14 4.59
N VAL A 391 30.09 -21.33 4.81
CA VAL A 391 30.71 -21.28 6.14
C VAL A 391 31.50 -19.99 6.27
N VAL A 392 31.24 -19.20 7.32
CA VAL A 392 31.96 -17.95 7.58
C VAL A 392 33.46 -18.23 7.79
N ALA A 393 34.30 -17.40 7.18
CA ALA A 393 35.75 -17.52 7.25
C ALA A 393 36.26 -17.48 8.71
N ARG A 394 37.31 -18.26 8.99
CA ARG A 394 37.83 -18.45 10.34
C ARG A 394 38.27 -17.14 11.01
N ASP A 395 38.82 -16.21 10.24
CA ASP A 395 39.33 -14.95 10.78
C ASP A 395 38.20 -14.01 11.22
N ILE A 396 37.09 -13.98 10.46
CA ILE A 396 35.86 -13.30 10.86
C ILE A 396 35.25 -13.97 12.10
N ARG A 397 35.17 -15.31 12.12
CA ARG A 397 34.64 -16.06 13.28
C ARG A 397 35.41 -15.81 14.57
N ARG A 398 36.72 -15.58 14.50
CA ARG A 398 37.56 -15.28 15.68
C ARG A 398 37.31 -13.91 16.30
N MET A 399 36.69 -12.99 15.59
CA MET A 399 36.29 -11.68 16.11
C MET A 399 35.05 -11.78 17.01
N VAL A 400 34.20 -12.78 16.79
CA VAL A 400 32.90 -12.92 17.45
C VAL A 400 32.95 -13.94 18.59
N VAL A 401 32.35 -13.61 19.73
CA VAL A 401 32.16 -14.47 20.89
C VAL A 401 30.67 -14.56 21.17
N PHE A 402 30.09 -15.73 20.95
CA PHE A 402 28.67 -16.00 21.22
C PHE A 402 28.47 -16.47 22.67
N ALA A 403 27.44 -15.94 23.33
CA ALA A 403 27.07 -16.37 24.68
C ALA A 403 25.56 -16.19 24.93
N ALA A 404 24.94 -17.15 25.61
CA ALA A 404 23.59 -16.96 26.13
C ALA A 404 23.59 -15.88 27.22
N HIS A 405 22.72 -14.89 27.10
CA HIS A 405 22.61 -13.76 28.04
C HIS A 405 21.17 -13.26 28.10
N ASN A 406 20.64 -13.16 29.31
CA ASN A 406 19.37 -12.51 29.57
C ASN A 406 19.61 -11.09 30.08
N ILE A 407 19.35 -10.09 29.24
CA ILE A 407 19.56 -8.66 29.56
C ILE A 407 18.84 -8.18 30.83
N MET A 408 17.78 -8.87 31.24
CA MET A 408 16.97 -8.49 32.39
C MET A 408 17.53 -8.99 33.72
N ARG A 409 18.34 -10.04 33.69
CA ARG A 409 18.84 -10.73 34.88
C ARG A 409 20.35 -10.68 34.97
N ASP A 410 21.02 -10.86 33.85
CA ASP A 410 22.45 -11.03 33.79
C ASP A 410 23.13 -9.66 33.67
N PRO A 411 24.32 -9.47 34.28
CA PRO A 411 25.00 -8.18 34.27
C PRO A 411 25.42 -7.78 32.84
N PRO A 412 25.33 -6.49 32.47
CA PRO A 412 25.72 -6.03 31.14
C PRO A 412 27.23 -6.04 30.96
N PHE A 413 27.70 -6.17 29.71
CA PHE A 413 29.09 -5.95 29.38
C PHE A 413 29.42 -4.46 29.49
N THR A 414 30.46 -4.11 30.23
CA THR A 414 30.88 -2.70 30.37
C THR A 414 31.98 -2.32 29.37
N LYS A 415 32.18 -1.01 29.20
CA LYS A 415 33.23 -0.42 28.36
C LYS A 415 33.07 -0.80 26.88
N ILE A 416 31.83 -0.81 26.39
CA ILE A 416 31.49 -1.09 24.99
C ILE A 416 31.68 0.17 24.15
N ASP A 417 32.31 0.01 22.99
CA ASP A 417 32.59 1.09 22.03
C ASP A 417 31.48 1.21 20.97
N LEU A 418 30.86 0.09 20.59
CA LEU A 418 29.67 0.03 19.73
C LEU A 418 28.69 -1.01 20.28
N LEU A 419 27.46 -0.61 20.57
CA LEU A 419 26.38 -1.50 21.00
C LEU A 419 25.31 -1.53 19.93
N SER A 420 24.97 -2.73 19.45
CA SER A 420 23.86 -2.97 18.54
C SER A 420 22.75 -3.70 19.28
N CYS A 421 21.53 -3.16 19.26
CA CYS A 421 20.33 -3.80 19.77
C CYS A 421 19.18 -3.44 18.85
N ARG A 422 18.93 -4.30 17.85
CA ARG A 422 17.98 -4.02 16.78
C ARG A 422 16.82 -4.99 16.80
N ASN A 423 15.62 -4.45 16.61
CA ASN A 423 14.39 -5.24 16.51
C ASN A 423 14.11 -6.14 17.73
N LEU A 424 14.63 -5.77 18.90
CA LEU A 424 14.44 -6.47 20.17
C LEU A 424 13.51 -5.69 21.12
N LEU A 425 13.68 -4.37 21.19
CA LEU A 425 12.91 -3.50 22.09
C LEU A 425 11.44 -3.47 21.69
N ILE A 426 11.12 -3.73 20.42
CA ILE A 426 9.76 -3.75 19.89
C ILE A 426 8.82 -4.73 20.61
N TYR A 427 9.35 -5.78 21.26
CA TYR A 427 8.57 -6.78 22.00
C TYR A 427 8.26 -6.37 23.44
N MET A 428 8.92 -5.33 23.95
CA MET A 428 8.91 -4.90 25.35
C MET A 428 7.94 -3.74 25.57
N ASP A 429 7.37 -3.63 26.77
CA ASP A 429 6.62 -2.45 27.21
C ASP A 429 7.55 -1.25 27.50
N GLN A 430 6.98 -0.06 27.69
CA GLN A 430 7.75 1.17 27.94
C GLN A 430 8.64 1.09 29.21
N PRO A 431 8.14 0.62 30.38
CA PRO A 431 8.99 0.40 31.56
C PRO A 431 10.22 -0.48 31.29
N LEU A 432 10.03 -1.59 30.56
CA LEU A 432 11.07 -2.54 30.24
C LEU A 432 12.09 -1.95 29.24
N GLN A 433 11.62 -1.28 28.19
CA GLN A 433 12.48 -0.57 27.25
C GLN A 433 13.36 0.46 27.96
N ARG A 434 12.78 1.26 28.87
CA ARG A 434 13.52 2.25 29.64
C ARG A 434 14.60 1.62 30.52
N LYS A 435 14.31 0.47 31.15
CA LYS A 435 15.29 -0.27 31.95
C LYS A 435 16.43 -0.79 31.09
N VAL A 436 16.14 -1.37 29.93
CA VAL A 436 17.14 -1.88 28.98
C VAL A 436 18.00 -0.76 28.40
N LEU A 437 17.41 0.34 27.94
CA LEU A 437 18.15 1.49 27.42
C LEU A 437 19.06 2.14 28.47
N SER A 438 18.63 2.18 29.73
CA SER A 438 19.46 2.64 30.85
C SER A 438 20.67 1.72 31.08
N LEU A 439 20.51 0.39 30.90
CA LEU A 439 21.61 -0.56 30.94
C LEU A 439 22.58 -0.36 29.77
N PHE A 440 22.09 -0.04 28.58
CA PHE A 440 22.95 0.27 27.43
C PHE A 440 23.78 1.53 27.63
N GLN A 441 23.18 2.59 28.17
CA GLN A 441 23.90 3.81 28.52
C GLN A 441 25.03 3.54 29.54
N TYR A 442 24.80 2.63 30.50
CA TYR A 442 25.82 2.20 31.47
C TYR A 442 26.91 1.32 30.84
N ALA A 443 26.53 0.45 29.89
CA ALA A 443 27.44 -0.45 29.18
C ALA A 443 28.41 0.31 28.26
N LEU A 444 27.92 1.37 27.62
CA LEU A 444 28.65 2.18 26.66
C LEU A 444 29.73 3.06 27.32
N ARG A 445 30.88 3.18 26.66
CA ARG A 445 31.86 4.22 26.99
C ARG A 445 31.33 5.60 26.60
N GLN A 446 31.89 6.64 27.21
CA GLN A 446 31.71 8.00 26.71
C GLN A 446 32.19 8.08 25.26
N GLY A 447 31.38 8.67 24.38
CA GLY A 447 31.65 8.72 22.95
C GLY A 447 31.40 7.40 22.20
N GLY A 448 30.99 6.34 22.89
CA GLY A 448 30.59 5.07 22.26
C GLY A 448 29.26 5.18 21.52
N PHE A 449 29.03 4.28 20.58
CA PHE A 449 27.87 4.34 19.67
C PHE A 449 26.81 3.31 20.04
N LEU A 450 25.54 3.70 19.92
CA LEU A 450 24.37 2.85 20.06
C LEU A 450 23.66 2.76 18.72
N PHE A 451 23.41 1.54 18.27
CA PHE A 451 22.74 1.23 17.01
C PHE A 451 21.43 0.48 17.29
N LEU A 452 20.31 1.08 16.91
CA LEU A 452 18.97 0.52 17.13
C LEU A 452 18.28 0.15 15.81
N GLY A 453 17.18 -0.58 15.88
CA GLY A 453 16.29 -0.85 14.76
C GLY A 453 15.51 0.41 14.35
N THR A 454 15.11 0.49 13.09
CA THR A 454 14.43 1.68 12.50
C THR A 454 13.13 2.08 13.22
N SER A 455 12.43 1.11 13.82
CA SER A 455 11.19 1.30 14.58
C SER A 455 11.40 1.56 16.08
N GLU A 456 12.65 1.62 16.54
CA GLU A 456 13.01 1.77 17.94
C GLU A 456 13.46 3.21 18.25
N THR A 457 13.22 3.65 19.48
CA THR A 457 13.50 5.04 19.90
C THR A 457 14.10 5.06 21.30
N LEU A 458 14.85 6.13 21.62
CA LEU A 458 15.49 6.31 22.92
C LEU A 458 14.52 6.79 24.02
N GLY A 459 13.32 7.26 23.66
CA GLY A 459 12.35 7.82 24.59
C GLY A 459 12.96 8.91 25.48
N ASP A 460 12.75 8.81 26.79
CA ASP A 460 13.23 9.76 27.81
C ASP A 460 14.76 9.94 27.84
N LEU A 461 15.53 8.98 27.31
CA LEU A 461 17.00 8.99 27.35
C LEU A 461 17.62 9.79 26.20
N GLN A 462 16.82 10.33 25.27
CA GLN A 462 17.31 11.03 24.09
C GLN A 462 18.25 12.21 24.43
N GLY A 463 18.04 12.88 25.56
CA GLY A 463 18.90 13.99 26.02
C GLY A 463 20.33 13.60 26.40
N ASP A 464 20.60 12.32 26.65
CA ASP A 464 21.94 11.82 27.00
C ASP A 464 22.74 11.29 25.78
N PHE A 465 22.14 11.34 24.58
CA PHE A 465 22.75 10.87 23.34
C PHE A 465 22.78 11.97 22.27
N HIS A 466 23.90 12.07 21.56
CA HIS A 466 23.99 12.83 20.32
C HIS A 466 23.50 11.96 19.16
N THR A 467 22.63 12.49 18.31
CA THR A 467 22.12 11.73 17.15
C THR A 467 23.10 11.84 15.99
N VAL A 468 23.68 10.71 15.58
CA VAL A 468 24.61 10.65 14.44
C VAL A 468 23.83 10.50 13.14
N ASP A 469 22.80 9.66 13.15
CA ASP A 469 21.85 9.50 12.05
C ASP A 469 20.46 9.16 12.62
N SER A 470 19.50 10.07 12.42
CA SER A 470 18.14 9.95 12.97
C SER A 470 17.26 8.97 12.19
N ARG A 471 17.53 8.78 10.88
CA ARG A 471 16.80 7.87 9.98
C ARG A 471 17.18 6.42 10.26
N ASN A 472 18.47 6.18 10.42
CA ASN A 472 19.07 4.87 10.65
C ASN A 472 19.27 4.54 12.14
N LYS A 473 18.83 5.42 13.05
CA LYS A 473 18.83 5.21 14.52
C LYS A 473 20.22 4.88 15.08
N VAL A 474 21.20 5.69 14.67
CA VAL A 474 22.58 5.64 15.19
C VAL A 474 22.81 6.83 16.11
N PHE A 475 23.24 6.54 17.33
CA PHE A 475 23.41 7.52 18.40
C PHE A 475 24.79 7.40 19.03
N GLN A 476 25.29 8.49 19.60
CA GLN A 476 26.57 8.54 20.30
C GLN A 476 26.34 8.98 21.75
N SER A 477 26.88 8.22 22.71
CA SER A 477 26.72 8.52 24.14
C SER A 477 27.53 9.74 24.56
N LEU A 478 26.88 10.73 25.17
CA LEU A 478 27.52 11.97 25.64
C LEU A 478 28.15 11.82 27.05
N ARG A 479 27.69 10.84 27.83
CA ARG A 479 28.13 10.60 29.22
C ARG A 479 28.57 9.15 29.42
N ALA A 480 29.67 8.93 30.14
CA ALA A 480 29.92 7.62 30.75
C ALA A 480 28.93 7.47 31.93
N GLY A 481 28.08 6.44 31.90
CA GLY A 481 27.00 6.28 32.88
C GLY A 481 27.52 6.25 34.33
N SER A 482 27.16 7.25 35.13
CA SER A 482 27.25 7.22 36.59
C SER A 482 25.92 6.70 37.14
N PHE A 483 25.72 5.39 37.13
CA PHE A 483 24.50 4.76 37.64
C PHE A 483 24.85 3.78 38.77
N ARG A 484 24.17 3.89 39.92
CA ARG A 484 24.37 2.95 41.05
C ARG A 484 23.70 1.61 40.72
N LEU A 485 24.51 0.60 40.38
CA LEU A 485 24.13 -0.80 40.12
C LEU A 485 23.26 -1.45 41.22
N SER A 486 23.28 -0.90 42.44
CA SER A 486 22.53 -1.43 43.58
C SER A 486 21.01 -1.36 43.46
N ARG A 487 20.43 -0.59 42.52
CA ARG A 487 18.97 -0.53 42.31
C ARG A 487 18.42 -1.47 41.24
N LEU A 488 19.27 -2.11 40.43
CA LEU A 488 18.83 -2.93 39.27
C LEU A 488 18.83 -4.45 39.53
N LEU A 489 19.57 -4.91 40.55
CA LEU A 489 19.85 -6.32 40.81
C LEU A 489 19.04 -6.94 41.97
N VAL A 490 18.08 -6.22 42.56
CA VAL A 490 17.17 -6.82 43.54
C VAL A 490 15.99 -7.45 42.79
N PRO A 491 15.82 -8.79 42.78
CA PRO A 491 14.66 -9.41 42.17
C PRO A 491 13.44 -9.05 43.00
N THR A 492 12.53 -8.26 42.44
CA THR A 492 11.16 -8.13 42.94
C THR A 492 10.45 -9.46 42.70
N VAL A 493 10.54 -10.36 43.68
CA VAL A 493 9.57 -11.43 43.83
C VAL A 493 8.31 -10.76 44.39
N SER A 494 7.34 -10.52 43.52
CA SER A 494 5.97 -10.26 43.93
C SER A 494 5.44 -11.54 44.59
N ALA A 495 5.60 -11.65 45.90
CA ALA A 495 4.80 -12.55 46.70
C ALA A 495 3.42 -11.88 46.93
N PRO A 496 2.32 -12.63 46.84
CA PRO A 496 0.98 -12.08 46.97
C PRO A 496 0.79 -11.53 48.39
N LEU A 497 0.05 -10.43 48.49
CA LEU A 497 -0.49 -9.92 49.75
C LEU A 497 -1.29 -11.05 50.42
N ALA A 498 -0.66 -11.70 51.40
CA ALA A 498 -1.31 -12.67 52.26
C ALA A 498 -2.34 -11.95 53.13
N ARG A 499 -3.60 -12.39 53.02
CA ARG A 499 -4.55 -12.28 54.13
C ARG A 499 -4.01 -13.09 55.31
N HIS A 500 -4.16 -12.52 56.50
CA HIS A 500 -3.65 -13.02 57.77
C HIS A 500 -3.92 -14.51 58.03
N GLY A 501 -2.90 -15.19 58.53
CA GLY A 501 -2.92 -16.50 59.17
C GLY A 501 -1.54 -16.76 59.80
N GLU A 502 -1.53 -17.12 61.08
CA GLU A 502 -0.44 -17.01 62.05
C GLU A 502 0.76 -17.96 61.88
N ASP A 503 1.88 -17.53 62.50
CA ASP A 503 2.95 -18.27 63.18
C ASP A 503 4.06 -19.04 62.41
N GLY A 504 5.30 -18.52 62.58
CA GLY A 504 6.42 -19.34 63.03
C GLY A 504 7.67 -19.46 62.14
N GLY A 505 8.64 -18.54 62.30
CA GLY A 505 10.08 -18.85 62.16
C GLY A 505 10.89 -18.07 61.12
N SER A 506 11.38 -16.87 61.47
CA SER A 506 12.45 -16.19 60.72
C SER A 506 13.49 -15.46 61.58
N HIS A 507 13.71 -15.86 62.84
CA HIS A 507 14.64 -15.14 63.73
C HIS A 507 16.14 -15.29 63.36
N ALA A 508 16.54 -16.36 62.66
CA ALA A 508 17.97 -16.61 62.42
C ALA A 508 18.61 -15.79 61.27
N MET A 509 17.82 -15.15 60.40
CA MET A 509 18.33 -14.35 59.27
C MET A 509 18.30 -12.84 59.56
N GLU A 510 17.50 -12.38 60.51
CA GLU A 510 17.47 -10.98 60.97
C GLU A 510 18.65 -10.64 61.89
N GLU A 511 19.09 -11.57 62.75
CA GLU A 511 20.23 -11.32 63.65
C GLU A 511 21.55 -11.13 62.88
N GLY A 512 21.77 -11.89 61.80
CA GLY A 512 22.97 -11.76 60.96
C GLY A 512 23.04 -10.40 60.24
N ALA A 513 21.91 -9.94 59.70
CA ALA A 513 21.82 -8.64 59.05
C ALA A 513 21.98 -7.48 60.04
N ALA A 514 21.43 -7.61 61.26
CA ALA A 514 21.59 -6.63 62.32
C ALA A 514 23.04 -6.55 62.83
N ILE A 515 23.76 -7.68 62.90
CA ILE A 515 25.19 -7.70 63.27
C ILE A 515 26.05 -7.04 62.18
N ASP A 516 25.79 -7.29 60.90
CA ASP A 516 26.53 -6.66 59.80
C ASP A 516 26.26 -5.14 59.73
N GLU A 517 25.02 -4.72 59.99
CA GLU A 517 24.65 -3.30 60.07
C GLU A 517 25.27 -2.62 61.31
N ALA A 518 25.30 -3.31 62.45
CA ALA A 518 25.98 -2.85 63.66
C ALA A 518 27.52 -2.79 63.49
N MET A 519 28.12 -3.75 62.79
CA MET A 519 29.55 -3.76 62.46
C MET A 519 29.90 -2.61 61.50
N ALA A 520 29.08 -2.36 60.48
CA ALA A 520 29.26 -1.21 59.59
C ALA A 520 29.13 0.13 60.35
N ALA A 521 28.19 0.22 61.28
CA ALA A 521 28.02 1.40 62.15
C ALA A 521 29.22 1.60 63.11
N LEU A 522 29.72 0.52 63.73
CA LEU A 522 30.91 0.55 64.59
C LEU A 522 32.17 0.93 63.82
N MET A 523 32.36 0.37 62.61
CA MET A 523 33.46 0.75 61.72
C MET A 523 33.40 2.23 61.33
N LYS A 524 32.19 2.78 61.13
CA LYS A 524 32.02 4.21 60.84
C LYS A 524 32.27 5.11 62.06
N ALA A 525 31.96 4.64 63.27
CA ALA A 525 32.04 5.45 64.50
C ALA A 525 33.42 5.44 65.18
N TYR A 526 34.20 4.36 65.05
CA TYR A 526 35.42 4.15 65.85
C TYR A 526 36.70 3.88 65.05
N VAL A 527 36.64 3.66 63.74
CA VAL A 527 37.84 3.35 62.92
C VAL A 527 38.39 4.64 62.28
N PRO A 528 39.66 5.01 62.54
CA PRO A 528 40.30 6.12 61.86
C PRO A 528 40.42 5.83 60.35
N PRO A 529 40.54 6.86 59.48
CA PRO A 529 40.56 6.64 58.04
C PRO A 529 41.74 5.74 57.62
N CYS A 530 41.42 4.55 57.13
CA CYS A 530 42.40 3.57 56.66
C CYS A 530 42.21 3.30 55.16
N LEU A 531 43.31 3.24 54.42
CA LEU A 531 43.33 2.95 52.98
C LEU A 531 44.08 1.64 52.75
N LEU A 532 43.43 0.66 52.13
CA LEU A 532 44.10 -0.56 51.69
C LEU A 532 44.67 -0.32 50.28
N VAL A 533 45.98 -0.48 50.12
CA VAL A 533 46.71 -0.16 48.88
C VAL A 533 47.43 -1.40 48.36
N ASN A 534 47.46 -1.59 47.04
CA ASN A 534 48.23 -2.65 46.38
C ASN A 534 49.65 -2.19 45.96
N GLU A 535 50.48 -3.09 45.42
CA GLU A 535 51.85 -2.78 44.98
C GLU A 535 51.93 -1.69 43.90
N GLN A 536 50.85 -1.45 43.15
CA GLN A 536 50.74 -0.39 42.14
C GLN A 536 50.32 0.97 42.73
N MET A 537 50.32 1.10 44.06
CA MET A 537 49.88 2.30 44.80
C MET A 537 48.40 2.65 44.58
N THR A 538 47.58 1.69 44.16
CA THR A 538 46.14 1.88 43.91
C THR A 538 45.33 1.54 45.17
N ILE A 539 44.40 2.43 45.54
CA ILE A 539 43.48 2.21 46.65
C ILE A 539 42.48 1.10 46.27
N MET A 540 42.51 0.00 47.00
CA MET A 540 41.61 -1.14 46.87
C MET A 540 40.33 -0.96 47.71
N HIS A 541 40.47 -0.34 48.88
CA HIS A 541 39.36 -0.11 49.80
C HIS A 541 39.65 1.05 50.76
N VAL A 542 38.60 1.74 51.20
CA VAL A 542 38.65 2.81 52.19
C VAL A 542 37.80 2.40 53.38
N PHE A 543 38.39 2.39 54.57
CA PHE A 543 37.70 2.17 55.84
C PHE A 543 37.58 3.51 56.57
N GLY A 544 36.39 3.82 57.11
CA GLY A 544 36.11 5.10 57.76
C GLY A 544 35.90 6.26 56.77
N ASP A 545 35.91 7.51 57.27
CA ASP A 545 35.75 8.72 56.47
C ASP A 545 37.10 9.37 56.13
N ALA A 546 37.64 9.02 54.95
CA ALA A 546 38.87 9.61 54.42
C ALA A 546 38.63 10.83 53.51
N SER A 547 37.38 11.31 53.39
CA SER A 547 37.00 12.36 52.43
C SER A 547 37.66 13.71 52.71
N SER A 548 37.95 14.01 53.98
CA SER A 548 38.64 15.25 54.38
C SER A 548 40.13 15.27 53.98
N LEU A 549 40.72 14.11 53.70
CA LEU A 549 42.15 13.98 53.40
C LEU A 549 42.43 13.69 51.92
N LEU A 550 41.50 13.07 51.20
CA LEU A 550 41.65 12.75 49.78
C LEU A 550 41.17 13.93 48.92
N LYS A 551 42.10 14.54 48.18
CA LYS A 551 41.82 15.57 47.17
C LYS A 551 41.74 14.91 45.81
N VAL A 552 40.63 15.11 45.10
CA VAL A 552 40.49 14.67 43.72
C VAL A 552 41.21 15.69 42.83
N PRO A 553 42.31 15.33 42.15
CA PRO A 553 42.97 16.24 41.22
C PRO A 553 42.08 16.50 40.00
N PRO A 554 42.08 17.71 39.43
CA PRO A 554 41.43 17.96 38.15
C PRO A 554 42.14 17.16 37.05
N GLY A 555 41.41 16.37 36.26
CA GLY A 555 41.96 15.54 35.18
C GLY A 555 41.45 14.09 35.21
N GLU A 556 42.24 13.16 34.68
CA GLU A 556 41.89 11.73 34.63
C GLU A 556 41.62 11.15 36.03
N ALA A 557 40.51 10.42 36.17
CA ALA A 557 40.14 9.76 37.41
C ALA A 557 41.21 8.73 37.81
N THR A 558 41.92 9.00 38.91
CA THR A 558 42.98 8.14 39.42
C THR A 558 42.65 7.63 40.81
N LEU A 559 42.88 6.34 41.04
CA LEU A 559 42.82 5.71 42.36
C LEU A 559 44.22 5.59 43.00
N ASN A 560 45.21 6.30 42.44
CA ASN A 560 46.55 6.29 42.97
C ASN A 560 46.60 7.11 44.26
N VAL A 561 46.98 6.46 45.37
CA VAL A 561 46.99 7.07 46.70
C VAL A 561 47.89 8.31 46.78
N LEU A 562 48.99 8.36 46.01
CA LEU A 562 49.92 9.49 46.01
C LEU A 562 49.37 10.71 45.26
N LYS A 563 48.48 10.49 44.28
CA LYS A 563 47.82 11.58 43.53
C LYS A 563 46.61 12.15 44.29
N LEU A 564 46.02 11.34 45.16
CA LEU A 564 44.84 11.71 45.95
C LEU A 564 45.20 12.34 47.31
N LEU A 565 46.39 12.10 47.84
CA LEU A 565 46.83 12.73 49.09
C LEU A 565 47.38 14.15 48.85
N PRO A 566 47.31 15.05 49.85
CA PRO A 566 47.98 16.35 49.79
C PRO A 566 49.48 16.18 49.55
N SER A 567 50.12 17.09 48.81
CA SER A 567 51.51 16.95 48.36
C SER A 567 52.51 16.64 49.48
N SER A 568 52.35 17.24 50.67
CA SER A 568 53.20 16.94 51.84
C SER A 568 53.03 15.51 52.38
N VAL A 569 51.81 14.97 52.36
CA VAL A 569 51.50 13.61 52.83
C VAL A 569 51.84 12.58 51.74
N ALA A 570 51.59 12.91 50.47
CA ALA A 570 51.88 12.06 49.32
C ALA A 570 53.36 11.71 49.23
N MET A 571 54.24 12.69 49.44
CA MET A 571 55.69 12.50 49.41
C MET A 571 56.15 11.48 50.47
N VAL A 572 55.72 11.66 51.73
CA VAL A 572 56.06 10.74 52.84
C VAL A 572 55.43 9.36 52.62
N THR A 573 54.19 9.31 52.13
CA THR A 573 53.45 8.06 51.87
C THR A 573 54.10 7.23 50.77
N GLY A 574 54.63 7.87 49.73
CA GLY A 574 55.35 7.19 48.65
C GLY A 574 56.61 6.48 49.15
N THR A 575 57.38 7.16 50.01
CA THR A 575 58.57 6.58 50.66
C THR A 575 58.19 5.45 51.62
N ALA A 576 57.14 5.64 52.42
CA ALA A 576 56.64 4.64 53.37
C ALA A 576 56.13 3.36 52.71
N LEU A 577 55.34 3.49 51.62
CA LEU A 577 54.81 2.35 50.87
C LEU A 577 55.92 1.58 50.16
N ASN A 578 56.90 2.27 49.56
CA ASN A 578 58.05 1.61 48.95
C ASN A 578 58.86 0.79 49.97
N ARG A 579 59.00 1.29 51.20
CA ARG A 579 59.64 0.55 52.30
C ARG A 579 58.79 -0.65 52.72
N ALA A 580 57.49 -0.47 52.96
CA ALA A 580 56.58 -1.54 53.39
C ALA A 580 56.50 -2.70 52.38
N PHE A 581 56.48 -2.43 51.07
CA PHE A 581 56.46 -3.48 50.05
C PHE A 581 57.82 -4.19 49.87
N ARG A 582 58.94 -3.47 50.04
CA ARG A 582 60.29 -4.03 49.88
C ARG A 582 60.78 -4.79 51.12
N SER A 583 60.74 -4.17 52.30
CA SER A 583 61.29 -4.75 53.54
C SER A 583 60.27 -5.52 54.36
N GLY A 584 58.97 -5.34 54.11
CA GLY A 584 57.91 -5.95 54.94
C GLY A 584 57.84 -5.37 56.36
N GLU A 585 58.53 -4.26 56.62
CA GLU A 585 58.51 -3.55 57.90
C GLU A 585 57.38 -2.53 57.94
N GLU A 586 56.82 -2.34 59.13
CA GLU A 586 55.88 -1.25 59.40
C GLU A 586 56.61 0.09 59.43
N PHE A 587 55.97 1.13 58.87
CA PHE A 587 56.48 2.51 58.92
C PHE A 587 55.49 3.40 59.65
N ALA A 588 55.95 4.20 60.61
CA ALA A 588 55.13 5.17 61.31
C ALA A 588 55.86 6.52 61.39
N LEU A 589 55.17 7.59 60.99
CA LEU A 589 55.65 8.97 61.13
C LEU A 589 54.51 9.84 61.65
N SER A 590 54.76 10.57 62.73
CA SER A 590 53.80 11.49 63.33
C SER A 590 54.17 12.94 62.99
N ASN A 591 53.22 13.86 63.15
CA ASN A 591 53.43 15.31 63.00
C ASN A 591 53.68 15.82 61.56
N ILE A 592 53.08 15.21 60.55
CA ILE A 592 53.15 15.69 59.16
C ILE A 592 52.29 16.96 59.02
N PRO A 593 52.85 18.13 58.66
CA PRO A 593 52.07 19.34 58.50
C PRO A 593 51.22 19.27 57.23
N VAL A 594 49.91 19.46 57.38
CA VAL A 594 48.95 19.47 56.28
C VAL A 594 48.14 20.75 56.33
N LYS A 595 48.14 21.47 55.21
CA LYS A 595 47.31 22.66 55.04
C LYS A 595 45.92 22.22 54.58
N ASP A 596 44.98 22.21 55.51
CA ASP A 596 43.56 21.93 55.27
C ASP A 596 42.77 23.25 55.13
N ARG A 597 41.50 23.18 54.74
CA ARG A 597 40.59 24.33 54.59
C ARG A 597 40.36 25.09 55.91
N GLU A 598 40.64 24.48 57.06
CA GLU A 598 40.43 25.04 58.41
C GLU A 598 41.74 25.43 59.15
N GLY A 599 42.92 25.22 58.55
CA GLY A 599 44.21 25.54 59.18
C GLY A 599 45.32 24.51 58.93
N VAL A 600 46.43 24.64 59.65
CA VAL A 600 47.53 23.66 59.63
C VAL A 600 47.20 22.55 60.63
N ALA A 601 46.90 21.36 60.14
CA ALA A 601 46.66 20.16 60.94
C ALA A 601 47.87 19.23 60.89
N ALA A 602 48.20 18.60 62.03
CA ALA A 602 49.24 17.58 62.12
C ALA A 602 48.63 16.18 61.95
N ILE A 603 49.13 15.42 60.97
CA ILE A 603 48.66 14.06 60.68
C ILE A 603 49.73 13.05 61.10
N SER A 604 49.29 11.95 61.69
CA SER A 604 50.11 10.75 61.89
C SER A 604 49.82 9.74 60.79
N LEU A 605 50.86 9.27 60.12
CA LEU A 605 50.82 8.27 59.07
C LEU A 605 51.40 6.96 59.61
N ARG A 606 50.68 5.86 59.44
CA ARG A 606 51.19 4.50 59.68
C ARG A 606 50.92 3.63 58.47
N VAL A 607 51.91 2.87 58.02
CA VAL A 607 51.82 1.95 56.88
C VAL A 607 52.20 0.57 57.35
N GLN A 608 51.22 -0.35 57.37
CA GLN A 608 51.39 -1.73 57.80
C GLN A 608 51.29 -2.67 56.60
N PRO A 609 52.33 -3.47 56.31
CA PRO A 609 52.27 -4.47 55.25
C PRO A 609 51.35 -5.63 55.64
N TYR A 610 50.57 -6.10 54.69
CA TYR A 610 49.60 -7.18 54.83
C TYR A 610 49.74 -8.17 53.68
N VAL A 611 49.86 -9.45 53.97
CA VAL A 611 49.91 -10.50 52.94
C VAL A 611 48.63 -11.32 53.01
N ALA A 612 47.87 -11.35 51.91
CA ALA A 612 46.61 -12.08 51.86
C ALA A 612 46.86 -13.59 51.87
N ARG A 613 46.41 -14.28 52.94
CA ARG A 613 46.69 -15.72 53.19
C ARG A 613 46.28 -16.67 52.07
N LYS A 614 45.25 -16.34 51.28
CA LYS A 614 44.76 -17.19 50.17
C LYS A 614 45.48 -16.97 48.84
N THR A 615 46.07 -15.80 48.61
CA THR A 615 46.58 -15.40 47.28
C THR A 615 48.06 -15.03 47.29
N GLY A 616 48.70 -14.90 48.45
CA GLY A 616 50.12 -14.55 48.59
C GLY A 616 50.46 -13.12 48.18
N ARG A 617 49.47 -12.32 47.75
CA ARG A 617 49.68 -10.94 47.30
C ARG A 617 49.94 -10.01 48.48
N ARG A 618 50.89 -9.09 48.30
CA ARG A 618 51.22 -8.06 49.29
C ARG A 618 50.31 -6.85 49.09
N PHE A 619 49.82 -6.35 50.20
CA PHE A 619 49.06 -5.11 50.34
C PHE A 619 49.71 -4.28 51.44
N ALA A 620 49.39 -3.00 51.49
CA ALA A 620 49.76 -2.13 52.59
C ALA A 620 48.51 -1.41 53.10
N LEU A 621 48.31 -1.43 54.42
CA LEU A 621 47.27 -0.68 55.09
C LEU A 621 47.85 0.67 55.52
N VAL A 622 47.36 1.74 54.93
CA VAL A 622 47.74 3.12 55.24
C VAL A 622 46.71 3.69 56.22
N VAL A 623 47.10 3.91 57.46
CA VAL A 623 46.29 4.53 58.50
C VAL A 623 46.66 6.00 58.61
N LEU A 624 45.67 6.86 58.47
CA LEU A 624 45.81 8.31 58.62
C LEU A 624 45.05 8.72 59.87
N ASP A 625 45.73 9.29 60.85
CA ASP A 625 45.10 9.75 62.07
C ASP A 625 45.38 11.24 62.31
N ARG A 626 44.37 11.99 62.73
CA ARG A 626 44.58 13.38 63.17
C ARG A 626 45.17 13.29 64.58
N ALA A 627 46.40 13.73 64.74
CA ALA A 627 47.09 13.61 66.01
C ALA A 627 46.38 14.47 67.08
N ASN A 628 45.60 13.84 67.96
CA ASN A 628 45.41 14.36 69.30
C ASN A 628 46.75 14.23 70.02
N LEU A 629 47.36 15.37 70.34
CA LEU A 629 48.67 15.52 70.96
C LEU A 629 48.95 14.49 72.08
N ARG A 630 49.67 13.41 71.75
CA ARG A 630 50.59 12.73 72.66
C ARG A 630 51.84 12.32 71.88
N PRO A 631 53.03 12.85 72.24
CA PRO A 631 54.26 12.52 71.53
C PRO A 631 54.72 11.11 71.93
N LEU A 632 54.95 10.27 70.93
CA LEU A 632 55.77 9.06 71.05
C LEU A 632 56.91 9.18 70.04
N SER A 633 58.13 9.06 70.56
CA SER A 633 59.40 9.35 69.88
C SER A 633 59.81 8.27 68.88
N VAL A 634 60.20 8.65 67.65
CA VAL A 634 60.93 7.82 66.66
C VAL A 634 61.85 8.76 65.83
N PRO A 635 63.06 8.33 65.36
CA PRO A 635 64.21 9.20 65.07
C PRO A 635 64.25 9.84 63.68
N ASP A 636 64.99 10.96 63.60
CA ASP A 636 65.22 11.84 62.44
C ASP A 636 65.77 11.15 61.18
N SER A 637 65.21 11.54 60.02
CA SER A 637 65.88 11.41 58.71
C SER A 637 65.70 12.72 57.92
N ASP A 638 66.82 13.38 57.61
CA ASP A 638 66.91 14.64 56.85
C ASP A 638 66.32 14.52 55.43
N PHE A 639 65.37 15.39 55.08
CA PHE A 639 64.84 15.55 53.72
C PHE A 639 64.55 17.05 53.47
N ASP A 640 65.26 17.70 52.54
CA ASP A 640 65.11 19.14 52.23
C ASP A 640 64.33 19.34 50.91
N LEU A 641 63.13 19.91 51.00
CA LEU A 641 62.13 20.07 49.93
C LEU A 641 62.37 21.25 48.98
N ASN A 642 63.24 22.21 49.34
CA ASN A 642 63.21 23.54 48.71
C ASN A 642 64.03 23.68 47.42
N ALA A 643 65.06 22.84 47.21
CA ALA A 643 65.93 22.95 46.03
C ALA A 643 65.27 22.42 44.74
N ASP A 644 64.47 21.35 44.85
CA ASP A 644 63.88 20.63 43.71
C ASP A 644 62.68 21.37 43.08
N ALA A 645 61.98 22.20 43.86
CA ALA A 645 60.79 22.92 43.41
C ALA A 645 61.12 24.07 42.43
N ALA A 646 62.29 24.70 42.56
CA ALA A 646 62.66 25.90 41.81
C ALA A 646 63.10 25.62 40.36
N GLU A 647 63.60 24.42 40.07
CA GLU A 647 64.00 24.02 38.72
C GLU A 647 62.79 23.59 37.87
N ARG A 648 61.78 22.99 38.50
CA ARG A 648 60.56 22.50 37.82
C ARG A 648 59.67 23.62 37.28
N ILE A 649 59.61 24.76 37.96
CA ILE A 649 58.74 25.89 37.59
C ILE A 649 59.20 26.53 36.28
N ARG A 650 60.52 26.75 36.11
CA ARG A 650 61.07 27.39 34.90
C ARG A 650 60.83 26.58 33.62
N GLY A 651 60.84 25.25 33.69
CA GLY A 651 60.58 24.41 32.52
C GLY A 651 59.11 24.46 32.04
N LEU A 652 58.17 24.66 32.96
CA LEU A 652 56.73 24.65 32.66
C LEU A 652 56.26 25.94 31.97
N GLU A 653 56.86 27.08 32.32
CA GLU A 653 56.50 28.39 31.73
C GLU A 653 56.86 28.46 30.24
N GLN A 654 58.00 27.87 29.86
CA GLN A 654 58.49 27.88 28.48
C GLN A 654 57.67 26.94 27.57
N GLU A 655 57.17 25.84 28.12
CA GLU A 655 56.30 24.90 27.40
C GLU A 655 54.90 25.47 27.15
N LEU A 656 54.38 26.28 28.08
CA LEU A 656 53.07 26.94 27.95
C LEU A 656 53.03 27.95 26.79
N LEU A 657 54.07 28.75 26.63
CA LEU A 657 54.18 29.74 25.56
C LEU A 657 54.18 29.07 24.17
N SER A 658 55.00 28.02 24.00
CA SER A 658 55.07 27.25 22.75
C SER A 658 53.75 26.58 22.39
N ARG A 659 53.00 26.07 23.37
CA ARG A 659 51.70 25.43 23.12
C ARG A 659 50.61 26.43 22.74
N GLY A 660 50.68 27.65 23.25
CA GLY A 660 49.72 28.71 22.92
C GLY A 660 49.76 29.10 21.44
N GLU A 661 50.96 29.27 20.88
CA GLU A 661 51.14 29.66 19.47
C GLU A 661 50.69 28.56 18.50
N ASN A 662 51.01 27.30 18.78
CA ASN A 662 50.58 26.17 17.94
C ASN A 662 49.06 25.94 17.99
N LEU A 663 48.43 26.22 19.14
CA LEU A 663 46.98 26.09 19.28
C LEU A 663 46.26 27.15 18.42
N GLN A 664 46.80 28.37 18.38
CA GLN A 664 46.20 29.45 17.60
C GLN A 664 46.24 29.16 16.09
N ALA A 665 47.38 28.68 15.58
CA ALA A 665 47.52 28.32 14.17
C ALA A 665 46.59 27.15 13.75
N THR A 666 46.44 26.15 14.62
CA THR A 666 45.53 25.02 14.35
C THR A 666 44.06 25.40 14.43
N ILE A 667 43.68 26.38 15.26
CA ILE A 667 42.31 26.92 15.28
C ILE A 667 41.99 27.60 13.95
N GLU A 668 42.89 28.43 13.42
CA GLU A 668 42.67 29.14 12.15
C GLU A 668 42.58 28.16 10.95
N GLU A 669 43.42 27.13 10.91
CA GLU A 669 43.31 26.07 9.89
C GLU A 669 42.00 25.26 10.03
N LEU A 670 41.58 24.97 11.26
CA LEU A 670 40.31 24.29 11.53
C LEU A 670 39.10 25.12 11.13
N GLU A 671 39.11 26.42 11.41
CA GLU A 671 38.04 27.33 10.98
C GLU A 671 37.92 27.36 9.46
N THR A 672 39.04 27.49 8.76
CA THR A 672 39.08 27.50 7.28
C THR A 672 38.58 26.18 6.69
N ALA A 673 39.04 25.05 7.22
CA ALA A 673 38.60 23.72 6.77
C ALA A 673 37.11 23.48 7.09
N ASN A 674 36.61 24.05 8.18
CA ASN A 674 35.20 23.94 8.55
C ASN A 674 34.31 24.76 7.62
N GLU A 675 34.74 25.95 7.19
CA GLU A 675 34.04 26.75 6.18
C GLU A 675 34.00 26.05 4.81
N GLU A 676 35.11 25.47 4.35
CA GLU A 676 35.13 24.68 3.10
C GLU A 676 34.27 23.41 3.21
N LEU A 677 34.29 22.72 4.35
CA LEU A 677 33.40 21.59 4.61
C LEU A 677 31.94 22.01 4.62
N GLN A 678 31.61 23.17 5.18
CA GLN A 678 30.25 23.68 5.18
C GLN A 678 29.77 24.01 3.77
N ALA A 679 30.60 24.69 2.97
CA ALA A 679 30.30 25.01 1.58
C ALA A 679 30.10 23.74 0.71
N THR A 680 30.99 22.76 0.83
CA THR A 680 30.85 21.48 0.09
C THR A 680 29.65 20.68 0.54
N ASN A 681 29.27 20.75 1.82
CA ASN A 681 28.07 20.10 2.32
C ASN A 681 26.80 20.80 1.82
N GLU A 682 26.79 22.12 1.72
CA GLU A 682 25.69 22.89 1.09
C GLU A 682 25.55 22.54 -0.40
N GLU A 683 26.66 22.43 -1.13
CA GLU A 683 26.64 22.03 -2.55
C GLU A 683 26.20 20.57 -2.75
N LEU A 684 26.63 19.66 -1.88
CA LEU A 684 26.16 18.26 -1.88
C LEU A 684 24.68 18.15 -1.54
N LEU A 685 24.18 18.95 -0.59
CA LEU A 685 22.76 18.99 -0.25
C LEU A 685 21.95 19.49 -1.46
N ALA A 686 22.39 20.56 -2.12
CA ALA A 686 21.74 21.07 -3.33
C ALA A 686 21.73 20.02 -4.47
N SER A 687 22.86 19.33 -4.70
CA SER A 687 22.93 18.28 -5.73
C SER A 687 22.05 17.07 -5.39
N ASN A 688 21.94 16.72 -4.11
CA ASN A 688 21.09 15.62 -3.67
C ASN A 688 19.61 16.00 -3.79
N GLU A 689 19.24 17.25 -3.50
CA GLU A 689 17.89 17.77 -3.76
C GLU A 689 17.55 17.75 -5.25
N GLU A 690 18.48 18.12 -6.13
CA GLU A 690 18.27 18.07 -7.59
C GLU A 690 18.14 16.61 -8.09
N LEU A 691 18.96 15.69 -7.60
CA LEU A 691 18.83 14.26 -7.90
C LEU A 691 17.53 13.67 -7.36
N GLN A 692 17.07 14.09 -6.18
CA GLN A 692 15.79 13.66 -5.65
C GLN A 692 14.64 14.19 -6.51
N SER A 693 14.69 15.47 -6.89
CA SER A 693 13.70 16.09 -7.78
C SER A 693 13.60 15.39 -9.13
N THR A 694 14.73 15.06 -9.76
CA THR A 694 14.73 14.33 -11.04
C THR A 694 14.18 12.91 -10.91
N ASN A 695 14.43 12.24 -9.78
CA ASN A 695 13.89 10.91 -9.53
C ASN A 695 12.36 10.96 -9.28
N GLU A 696 11.88 12.00 -8.59
CA GLU A 696 10.45 12.27 -8.41
C GLU A 696 9.75 12.58 -9.74
N GLU A 697 10.38 13.37 -10.62
CA GLU A 697 9.87 13.62 -11.98
C GLU A 697 9.80 12.32 -12.80
N LEU A 698 10.84 11.48 -12.77
CA LEU A 698 10.83 10.20 -13.46
C LEU A 698 9.75 9.26 -12.94
N GLN A 699 9.53 9.24 -11.62
CA GLN A 699 8.49 8.44 -11.02
C GLN A 699 7.09 8.94 -11.42
N SER A 700 6.89 10.26 -11.44
CA SER A 700 5.66 10.88 -11.93
C SER A 700 5.39 10.56 -13.41
N VAL A 701 6.42 10.61 -14.26
CA VAL A 701 6.28 10.28 -15.69
C VAL A 701 5.93 8.80 -15.88
N ASN A 702 6.52 7.91 -15.08
CA ASN A 702 6.15 6.51 -15.11
C ASN A 702 4.69 6.29 -14.69
N GLU A 703 4.24 6.93 -13.60
CA GLU A 703 2.85 6.86 -13.16
C GLU A 703 1.87 7.37 -14.24
N GLU A 704 2.22 8.47 -14.92
CA GLU A 704 1.43 9.01 -16.04
C GLU A 704 1.37 8.04 -17.22
N LEU A 705 2.50 7.44 -17.60
CA LEU A 705 2.56 6.42 -18.65
C LEU A 705 1.66 5.21 -18.33
N TYR A 706 1.67 4.73 -17.10
CA TYR A 706 0.81 3.62 -16.70
C TYR A 706 -0.67 4.00 -16.73
N SER A 707 -1.03 5.20 -16.28
CA SER A 707 -2.42 5.69 -16.34
C SER A 707 -2.90 5.82 -17.79
N VAL A 708 -2.08 6.40 -18.66
CA VAL A 708 -2.40 6.54 -20.09
C VAL A 708 -2.54 5.16 -20.75
N ASN A 709 -1.68 4.21 -20.41
CA ASN A 709 -1.77 2.86 -20.95
C ASN A 709 -3.06 2.15 -20.48
N ALA A 710 -3.44 2.31 -19.22
CA ALA A 710 -4.71 1.78 -18.71
C ALA A 710 -5.92 2.42 -19.42
N GLU A 711 -5.90 3.72 -19.68
CA GLU A 711 -6.94 4.40 -20.46
C GLU A 711 -7.00 3.88 -21.90
N TYR A 712 -5.85 3.65 -22.54
CA TYR A 712 -5.80 3.04 -23.88
C TYR A 712 -6.39 1.63 -23.89
N GLN A 713 -6.07 0.79 -22.89
CA GLN A 713 -6.64 -0.55 -22.79
C GLN A 713 -8.16 -0.51 -22.63
N ALA A 714 -8.68 0.37 -21.77
CA ALA A 714 -10.12 0.57 -21.62
C ALA A 714 -10.77 1.05 -22.93
N LYS A 715 -10.11 1.96 -23.67
CA LYS A 715 -10.57 2.41 -25.00
C LYS A 715 -10.62 1.27 -26.01
N VAL A 716 -9.61 0.39 -25.99
CA VAL A 716 -9.54 -0.79 -26.86
C VAL A 716 -10.67 -1.77 -26.52
N GLU A 717 -10.95 -1.97 -25.25
CA GLU A 717 -12.04 -2.83 -24.79
C GLU A 717 -13.42 -2.27 -25.18
N GLU A 718 -13.65 -0.97 -24.96
CA GLU A 718 -14.86 -0.25 -25.42
C GLU A 718 -15.03 -0.35 -26.94
N LEU A 719 -13.96 -0.12 -27.72
CA LEU A 719 -13.99 -0.29 -29.17
C LEU A 719 -14.28 -1.73 -29.59
N THR A 720 -13.81 -2.72 -28.82
CA THR A 720 -14.05 -4.14 -29.07
C THR A 720 -15.52 -4.49 -28.79
N GLU A 721 -16.08 -3.98 -27.70
CA GLU A 721 -17.50 -4.13 -27.36
C GLU A 721 -18.39 -3.50 -28.44
N ILE A 722 -18.14 -2.24 -28.82
CA ILE A 722 -18.85 -1.56 -29.91
C ILE A 722 -18.70 -2.33 -31.24
N THR A 723 -17.53 -2.90 -31.51
CA THR A 723 -17.29 -3.71 -32.70
C THR A 723 -18.10 -5.01 -32.67
N ASN A 724 -18.17 -5.68 -31.53
CA ASN A 724 -18.97 -6.88 -31.31
C ASN A 724 -20.47 -6.58 -31.44
N ASP A 725 -20.93 -5.45 -30.88
CA ASP A 725 -22.31 -4.98 -31.01
C ASP A 725 -22.65 -4.68 -32.47
N LEU A 726 -21.74 -4.01 -33.19
CA LEU A 726 -21.91 -3.79 -34.63
C LEU A 726 -21.97 -5.12 -35.39
N ASP A 727 -21.11 -6.09 -35.08
CA ASP A 727 -21.16 -7.43 -35.69
C ASP A 727 -22.47 -8.16 -35.37
N ASN A 728 -22.96 -8.05 -34.14
CA ASN A 728 -24.22 -8.65 -33.72
C ASN A 728 -25.42 -7.99 -34.41
N LEU A 729 -25.46 -6.66 -34.52
CA LEU A 729 -26.47 -5.93 -35.27
C LEU A 729 -26.46 -6.33 -36.75
N LEU A 730 -25.28 -6.38 -37.37
CA LEU A 730 -25.10 -6.79 -38.76
C LEU A 730 -25.50 -8.26 -39.00
N ARG A 731 -25.35 -9.14 -37.99
CA ARG A 731 -25.84 -10.53 -38.06
C ARG A 731 -27.35 -10.63 -37.88
N SER A 732 -27.93 -9.84 -36.99
CA SER A 732 -29.37 -9.89 -36.64
C SER A 732 -30.29 -9.35 -37.74
N THR A 733 -29.80 -8.46 -38.60
CA THR A 733 -30.60 -7.84 -39.67
C THR A 733 -30.79 -8.75 -40.88
N GLU A 734 -30.09 -9.89 -40.97
CA GLU A 734 -30.11 -10.84 -42.11
C GLU A 734 -29.83 -10.21 -43.49
N ILE A 735 -29.40 -8.95 -43.54
CA ILE A 735 -29.05 -8.24 -44.79
C ILE A 735 -27.63 -8.63 -45.20
N GLY A 736 -27.48 -9.12 -46.41
CA GLY A 736 -26.16 -9.41 -46.99
C GLY A 736 -25.44 -8.12 -47.33
N THR A 737 -24.41 -7.73 -46.60
CA THR A 737 -23.64 -6.50 -46.87
C THR A 737 -22.17 -6.83 -47.09
N VAL A 738 -21.54 -6.19 -48.07
CA VAL A 738 -20.11 -6.29 -48.38
C VAL A 738 -19.51 -4.90 -48.48
N PHE A 739 -18.49 -4.64 -47.67
CA PHE A 739 -17.71 -3.39 -47.67
C PHE A 739 -16.45 -3.58 -48.50
N LEU A 740 -16.28 -2.73 -49.51
CA LEU A 740 -15.15 -2.72 -50.42
C LEU A 740 -14.36 -1.42 -50.25
N ASP A 741 -13.05 -1.48 -50.39
CA ASP A 741 -12.20 -0.29 -50.48
C ASP A 741 -12.06 0.22 -51.93
N GLY A 742 -11.19 1.22 -52.13
CA GLY A 742 -10.94 1.84 -53.43
C GLY A 742 -10.35 0.91 -54.50
N ASP A 743 -9.74 -0.21 -54.11
CA ASP A 743 -9.23 -1.24 -55.02
C ASP A 743 -10.23 -2.41 -55.18
N PHE A 744 -11.46 -2.24 -54.69
CA PHE A 744 -12.51 -3.24 -54.62
C PHE A 744 -12.11 -4.49 -53.83
N VAL A 745 -11.27 -4.32 -52.81
CA VAL A 745 -10.87 -5.36 -51.86
C VAL A 745 -11.86 -5.42 -50.71
N ILE A 746 -12.23 -6.64 -50.32
CA ILE A 746 -13.20 -6.88 -49.25
C ILE A 746 -12.57 -6.50 -47.92
N ARG A 747 -13.15 -5.50 -47.26
CA ARG A 747 -12.76 -5.07 -45.90
C ARG A 747 -13.55 -5.79 -44.82
N ARG A 748 -14.86 -5.96 -45.04
CA ARG A 748 -15.79 -6.60 -44.10
C ARG A 748 -17.01 -7.08 -44.86
N PHE A 749 -17.69 -8.10 -44.36
CA PHE A 749 -18.96 -8.55 -44.90
C PHE A 749 -19.81 -9.20 -43.81
N THR A 750 -21.13 -9.24 -44.01
CA THR A 750 -22.05 -9.94 -43.09
C THR A 750 -22.21 -11.40 -43.50
N PRO A 751 -22.45 -12.34 -42.58
CA PRO A 751 -22.62 -13.76 -42.93
C PRO A 751 -23.72 -14.02 -43.98
N ALA A 752 -24.79 -13.22 -43.98
CA ALA A 752 -25.86 -13.29 -44.97
C ALA A 752 -25.38 -13.02 -46.41
N ALA A 753 -24.29 -12.25 -46.59
CA ALA A 753 -23.72 -11.97 -47.91
C ALA A 753 -23.16 -13.23 -48.59
N ALA A 754 -22.78 -14.26 -47.82
CA ALA A 754 -22.30 -15.54 -48.34
C ALA A 754 -23.37 -16.30 -49.15
N GLY A 755 -24.65 -15.99 -48.96
CA GLY A 755 -25.73 -16.54 -49.78
C GLY A 755 -25.76 -15.97 -51.21
N PHE A 756 -25.28 -14.74 -51.40
CA PHE A 756 -25.35 -14.02 -52.67
C PHE A 756 -24.01 -13.98 -53.43
N ILE A 757 -22.90 -13.99 -52.69
CA ILE A 757 -21.54 -14.06 -53.24
C ILE A 757 -20.82 -15.20 -52.52
N ASN A 758 -20.07 -16.04 -53.24
CA ASN A 758 -19.33 -17.16 -52.65
C ASN A 758 -18.09 -16.66 -51.89
N ILE A 759 -18.31 -16.08 -50.70
CA ILE A 759 -17.29 -15.47 -49.85
C ILE A 759 -17.19 -16.20 -48.51
N ILE A 760 -15.95 -16.40 -48.05
CA ILE A 760 -15.66 -16.97 -46.72
C ILE A 760 -14.85 -15.97 -45.89
N PRO A 761 -14.78 -16.12 -44.54
CA PRO A 761 -14.04 -15.20 -43.68
C PRO A 761 -12.56 -15.00 -44.06
N ARG A 762 -11.95 -15.97 -44.74
CA ARG A 762 -10.57 -15.88 -45.25
C ARG A 762 -10.40 -15.01 -46.50
N ASP A 763 -11.48 -14.61 -47.16
CA ASP A 763 -11.42 -13.73 -48.34
C ASP A 763 -11.40 -12.23 -47.98
N ILE A 764 -11.39 -11.87 -46.68
CA ILE A 764 -11.09 -10.50 -46.25
C ILE A 764 -9.67 -10.15 -46.72
N GLY A 765 -9.50 -9.04 -47.44
CA GLY A 765 -8.26 -8.67 -48.11
C GLY A 765 -8.12 -9.18 -49.55
N ARG A 766 -9.12 -9.92 -50.08
CA ARG A 766 -9.18 -10.33 -51.50
C ARG A 766 -10.10 -9.41 -52.30
N SER A 767 -9.75 -9.16 -53.57
CA SER A 767 -10.63 -8.43 -54.50
C SER A 767 -11.91 -9.20 -54.79
N ILE A 768 -13.05 -8.52 -54.75
CA ILE A 768 -14.37 -9.08 -55.08
C ILE A 768 -14.43 -9.61 -56.52
N ALA A 769 -13.59 -9.07 -57.43
CA ALA A 769 -13.53 -9.51 -58.82
C ALA A 769 -13.03 -10.95 -58.98
N HIS A 770 -12.36 -11.51 -57.96
CA HIS A 770 -11.84 -12.88 -57.96
C HIS A 770 -12.83 -13.90 -57.40
N LEU A 771 -14.06 -13.49 -57.06
CA LEU A 771 -15.07 -14.32 -56.41
C LEU A 771 -16.27 -14.50 -57.36
N SER A 772 -16.89 -15.67 -57.31
CA SER A 772 -18.09 -15.97 -58.09
C SER A 772 -19.36 -15.52 -57.34
N THR A 773 -20.35 -15.07 -58.10
CA THR A 773 -21.65 -14.61 -57.56
C THR A 773 -22.75 -15.64 -57.81
N ASN A 774 -23.72 -15.73 -56.90
CA ASN A 774 -24.91 -16.58 -57.02
C ASN A 774 -26.15 -15.80 -57.51
N ILE A 775 -25.96 -14.53 -57.86
CA ILE A 775 -26.98 -13.65 -58.43
C ILE A 775 -26.84 -13.57 -59.96
N ASP A 776 -27.97 -13.53 -60.65
CA ASP A 776 -28.04 -13.28 -62.09
C ASP A 776 -27.89 -11.77 -62.36
N TYR A 777 -26.65 -11.28 -62.25
CA TYR A 777 -26.29 -9.89 -62.50
C TYR A 777 -24.98 -9.78 -63.31
N PRO A 778 -25.05 -9.90 -64.65
CA PRO A 778 -23.86 -9.99 -65.51
C PRO A 778 -22.93 -8.77 -65.48
N ASN A 779 -23.44 -7.56 -65.23
CA ASN A 779 -22.66 -6.31 -65.20
C ASN A 779 -22.31 -5.82 -63.78
N PHE A 780 -22.38 -6.70 -62.77
CA PHE A 780 -22.22 -6.34 -61.36
C PHE A 780 -20.94 -5.54 -61.06
N LEU A 781 -19.77 -6.00 -61.52
CA LEU A 781 -18.48 -5.30 -61.29
C LEU A 781 -18.39 -3.96 -62.03
N GLY A 782 -18.94 -3.88 -63.24
CA GLY A 782 -18.95 -2.63 -64.01
C GLY A 782 -19.80 -1.56 -63.34
N ASP A 783 -20.88 -1.99 -62.71
CA ASP A 783 -21.80 -1.12 -61.98
C ASP A 783 -21.25 -0.70 -60.60
N ILE A 784 -20.47 -1.54 -59.91
CA ILE A 784 -19.67 -1.12 -58.74
C ILE A 784 -18.67 -0.01 -59.10
N ARG A 785 -17.95 -0.16 -60.22
CA ARG A 785 -16.98 0.86 -60.69
C ARG A 785 -17.66 2.19 -61.00
N LYS A 786 -18.81 2.16 -61.68
CA LYS A 786 -19.58 3.38 -61.97
C LYS A 786 -20.02 4.11 -60.71
N VAL A 787 -20.41 3.40 -59.65
CA VAL A 787 -20.79 4.04 -58.37
C VAL A 787 -19.58 4.65 -57.66
N PHE A 788 -18.44 3.96 -57.71
CA PHE A 788 -17.18 4.49 -57.17
C PHE A 788 -16.74 5.78 -57.87
N ASP A 789 -16.75 5.80 -59.21
CA ASP A 789 -16.32 6.97 -59.99
C ASP A 789 -17.40 8.08 -60.02
N GLY A 790 -18.67 7.70 -60.16
CA GLY A 790 -19.80 8.60 -60.38
C GLY A 790 -20.49 9.12 -59.12
N HIS A 791 -20.20 8.55 -57.95
CA HIS A 791 -20.74 8.95 -56.63
C HIS A 791 -22.28 8.84 -56.49
N GLU A 792 -22.98 8.27 -57.48
CA GLU A 792 -24.42 8.07 -57.45
C GLU A 792 -24.77 6.65 -57.00
N ALA A 793 -25.69 6.53 -56.04
CA ALA A 793 -26.23 5.26 -55.59
C ALA A 793 -26.97 4.54 -56.73
N MET A 794 -26.87 3.21 -56.79
CA MET A 794 -27.59 2.41 -57.78
C MET A 794 -28.33 1.25 -57.13
N GLU A 795 -29.55 1.02 -57.60
CA GLU A 795 -30.41 -0.07 -57.15
C GLU A 795 -30.81 -0.97 -58.32
N ARG A 796 -30.79 -2.28 -58.12
CA ARG A 796 -31.22 -3.28 -59.10
C ARG A 796 -32.00 -4.39 -58.42
N HIS A 797 -33.15 -4.75 -58.98
CA HIS A 797 -33.83 -5.99 -58.64
C HIS A 797 -33.21 -7.11 -59.47
N VAL A 798 -32.62 -8.10 -58.80
CA VAL A 798 -31.94 -9.23 -59.43
C VAL A 798 -32.54 -10.54 -58.93
N ARG A 799 -32.42 -11.59 -59.74
CA ARG A 799 -32.82 -12.94 -59.34
C ARG A 799 -31.60 -13.72 -58.87
N VAL A 800 -31.77 -14.48 -57.80
CA VAL A 800 -30.79 -15.48 -57.35
C VAL A 800 -31.03 -16.77 -58.12
N HIS A 801 -30.00 -17.59 -58.29
CA HIS A 801 -30.11 -18.88 -58.99
C HIS A 801 -31.12 -19.86 -58.36
N ASP A 802 -31.50 -19.65 -57.10
CA ASP A 802 -32.52 -20.42 -56.37
C ASP A 802 -33.96 -19.93 -56.60
N GLY A 803 -34.16 -18.87 -57.38
CA GLY A 803 -35.46 -18.31 -57.73
C GLY A 803 -35.92 -17.12 -56.88
N ARG A 804 -35.18 -16.72 -55.84
CA ARG A 804 -35.53 -15.57 -54.99
C ARG A 804 -35.28 -14.23 -55.68
N TRP A 805 -36.09 -13.24 -55.31
CA TRP A 805 -35.91 -11.85 -55.74
C TRP A 805 -35.13 -11.06 -54.69
N VAL A 806 -34.04 -10.44 -55.12
CA VAL A 806 -33.16 -9.66 -54.24
C VAL A 806 -33.03 -8.25 -54.76
N LEU A 807 -33.19 -7.28 -53.87
CA LEU A 807 -32.83 -5.89 -54.12
C LEU A 807 -31.34 -5.72 -53.80
N THR A 808 -30.54 -5.47 -54.84
CA THR A 808 -29.13 -5.13 -54.71
C THR A 808 -28.97 -3.62 -54.73
N ARG A 809 -28.40 -3.04 -53.69
CA ARG A 809 -28.05 -1.61 -53.63
C ARG A 809 -26.55 -1.43 -53.53
N ILE A 810 -26.00 -0.57 -54.37
CA ILE A 810 -24.59 -0.22 -54.42
C ILE A 810 -24.48 1.25 -54.04
N LEU A 811 -23.76 1.52 -52.95
CA LEU A 811 -23.65 2.85 -52.33
C LEU A 811 -22.17 3.26 -52.23
N PRO A 812 -21.81 4.52 -52.52
CA PRO A 812 -20.45 4.99 -52.28
C PRO A 812 -20.18 5.08 -50.77
N TYR A 813 -19.02 4.62 -50.34
CA TYR A 813 -18.55 4.78 -48.97
C TYR A 813 -17.73 6.06 -48.86
N LEU A 814 -18.26 7.07 -48.18
CA LEU A 814 -17.61 8.37 -48.00
C LEU A 814 -16.76 8.36 -46.73
N THR A 815 -15.53 8.86 -46.86
CA THR A 815 -14.65 9.16 -45.72
C THR A 815 -14.99 10.52 -45.11
N ASP A 816 -14.49 10.82 -43.92
CA ASP A 816 -14.74 12.10 -43.19
C ASP A 816 -14.39 13.36 -44.00
N LYS A 817 -13.56 13.23 -45.04
CA LYS A 817 -13.19 14.31 -45.97
C LYS A 817 -14.09 14.41 -47.21
N ASN A 818 -15.24 13.73 -47.20
CA ASN A 818 -16.20 13.64 -48.31
C ASN A 818 -15.58 13.07 -49.61
N GLN A 819 -14.55 12.24 -49.48
CA GLN A 819 -13.93 11.50 -50.58
C GLN A 819 -14.42 10.05 -50.55
N VAL A 820 -14.71 9.47 -51.71
CA VAL A 820 -15.12 8.06 -51.81
C VAL A 820 -13.93 7.17 -51.45
N GLY A 821 -13.99 6.56 -50.27
CA GLY A 821 -13.00 5.61 -49.79
C GLY A 821 -13.28 4.17 -50.20
N GLY A 822 -14.44 3.90 -50.82
CA GLY A 822 -14.85 2.56 -51.21
C GLY A 822 -16.31 2.46 -51.64
N VAL A 823 -16.85 1.24 -51.66
CA VAL A 823 -18.25 0.95 -52.04
C VAL A 823 -18.86 -0.04 -51.05
N VAL A 824 -20.12 0.18 -50.69
CA VAL A 824 -20.93 -0.75 -49.91
C VAL A 824 -21.96 -1.39 -50.82
N VAL A 825 -21.98 -2.72 -50.87
CA VAL A 825 -23.00 -3.48 -51.60
C VAL A 825 -23.90 -4.17 -50.59
N THR A 826 -25.21 -3.97 -50.72
CA THR A 826 -26.23 -4.60 -49.87
C THR A 826 -27.17 -5.45 -50.72
N PHE A 827 -27.60 -6.58 -50.15
CA PHE A 827 -28.51 -7.55 -50.71
C PHE A 827 -29.66 -7.74 -49.73
N VAL A 828 -30.86 -7.36 -50.12
CA VAL A 828 -32.08 -7.50 -49.33
C VAL A 828 -33.02 -8.45 -50.05
N ASP A 829 -33.46 -9.51 -49.38
CA ASP A 829 -34.47 -10.42 -49.92
C ASP A 829 -35.82 -9.67 -49.97
N VAL A 830 -36.38 -9.55 -51.17
CA VAL A 830 -37.67 -8.89 -51.43
C VAL A 830 -38.66 -9.86 -52.06
N THR A 831 -38.41 -11.17 -51.92
CA THR A 831 -39.24 -12.22 -52.51
C THR A 831 -40.68 -12.16 -52.04
N ASP A 832 -40.92 -12.03 -50.74
CA ASP A 832 -42.27 -11.96 -50.18
C ASP A 832 -43.04 -10.73 -50.68
N THR A 833 -42.37 -9.58 -50.75
CA THR A 833 -42.95 -8.34 -51.30
C THR A 833 -43.30 -8.50 -52.77
N LYS A 834 -42.40 -9.09 -53.57
CA LYS A 834 -42.63 -9.34 -55.01
C LYS A 834 -43.75 -10.36 -55.25
N LEU A 835 -43.81 -11.42 -54.46
CA LEU A 835 -44.90 -12.40 -54.51
C LEU A 835 -46.23 -11.80 -54.06
N ALA A 836 -46.24 -10.91 -53.07
CA ALA A 836 -47.43 -10.19 -52.64
C ALA A 836 -47.93 -9.22 -53.72
N GLU A 837 -47.04 -8.48 -54.38
CA GLU A 837 -47.35 -7.64 -55.54
C GLU A 837 -47.95 -8.47 -56.69
N GLU A 838 -47.31 -9.57 -57.07
CA GLU A 838 -47.82 -10.49 -58.10
C GLU A 838 -49.18 -11.08 -57.71
N ARG A 839 -49.36 -11.47 -56.44
CA ARG A 839 -50.64 -12.00 -55.94
C ARG A 839 -51.74 -10.95 -55.99
N LEU A 840 -51.45 -9.70 -55.60
CA LEU A 840 -52.42 -8.60 -55.68
C LEU A 840 -52.81 -8.33 -57.13
N GLN A 841 -51.84 -8.28 -58.04
CA GLN A 841 -52.10 -8.11 -59.47
C GLN A 841 -52.96 -9.25 -60.02
N ASN A 842 -52.66 -10.51 -59.68
CA ASN A 842 -53.47 -11.67 -60.10
C ASN A 842 -54.91 -11.62 -59.56
N VAL A 843 -55.11 -11.14 -58.33
CA VAL A 843 -56.44 -10.93 -57.74
C VAL A 843 -57.20 -9.85 -58.51
N LEU A 844 -56.56 -8.71 -58.80
CA LEU A 844 -57.17 -7.63 -59.56
C LEU A 844 -57.52 -8.06 -60.99
N ASP A 845 -56.63 -8.80 -61.66
CA ASP A 845 -56.83 -9.32 -63.02
C ASP A 845 -57.97 -10.34 -63.11
N SER A 846 -58.32 -10.99 -62.01
CA SER A 846 -59.45 -11.91 -61.93
C SER A 846 -60.81 -11.20 -61.81
N LEU A 847 -60.83 -9.88 -61.55
CA LEU A 847 -62.07 -9.11 -61.43
C LEU A 847 -62.59 -8.68 -62.80
N PRO A 848 -63.91 -8.84 -63.09
CA PRO A 848 -64.50 -8.48 -64.38
C PRO A 848 -64.72 -6.97 -64.56
N GLU A 849 -64.68 -6.21 -63.47
CA GLU A 849 -64.80 -4.75 -63.49
C GLU A 849 -63.50 -4.10 -63.97
N HIS A 850 -63.59 -2.96 -64.65
CA HIS A 850 -62.40 -2.22 -65.07
C HIS A 850 -61.89 -1.43 -63.88
N ILE A 851 -60.71 -1.77 -63.35
CA ILE A 851 -60.16 -1.15 -62.14
C ILE A 851 -58.83 -0.44 -62.46
N ALA A 852 -58.72 0.80 -62.01
CA ALA A 852 -57.48 1.57 -61.96
C ALA A 852 -57.25 2.11 -60.55
N VAL A 853 -56.00 2.02 -60.09
CA VAL A 853 -55.55 2.56 -58.82
C VAL A 853 -54.63 3.74 -59.10
N THR A 854 -54.84 4.87 -58.42
CA THR A 854 -54.01 6.06 -58.54
C THR A 854 -53.31 6.41 -57.24
N ASP A 855 -52.20 7.15 -57.33
CA ASP A 855 -51.59 7.84 -56.20
C ASP A 855 -52.35 9.13 -55.82
N ARG A 856 -51.84 9.87 -54.82
CA ARG A 856 -52.37 11.18 -54.38
C ARG A 856 -52.38 12.27 -55.44
N THR A 857 -51.55 12.14 -56.47
CA THR A 857 -51.46 13.12 -57.57
C THR A 857 -52.42 12.81 -58.72
N GLY A 858 -53.14 11.68 -58.63
CA GLY A 858 -54.02 11.18 -59.69
C GLY A 858 -53.29 10.35 -60.74
N ARG A 859 -52.01 10.00 -60.54
CA ARG A 859 -51.24 9.17 -61.47
C ARG A 859 -51.59 7.70 -61.26
N ILE A 860 -51.90 7.01 -62.35
CA ILE A 860 -52.25 5.58 -62.33
C ILE A 860 -51.01 4.78 -61.93
N VAL A 861 -51.10 4.05 -60.82
CA VAL A 861 -50.04 3.17 -60.30
C VAL A 861 -50.27 1.71 -60.66
N MET A 862 -51.53 1.29 -60.83
CA MET A 862 -51.88 -0.10 -61.14
C MET A 862 -53.22 -0.18 -61.87
N VAL A 863 -53.36 -1.14 -62.78
CA VAL A 863 -54.61 -1.41 -63.51
C VAL A 863 -54.80 -2.93 -63.65
N ASN A 864 -56.03 -3.38 -63.80
CA ASN A 864 -56.31 -4.80 -64.04
C ASN A 864 -56.46 -5.17 -65.52
N ALA A 865 -56.45 -6.47 -65.82
CA ALA A 865 -56.58 -7.03 -67.17
C ALA A 865 -57.84 -6.54 -67.90
N ALA A 866 -58.98 -6.37 -67.20
CA ALA A 866 -60.20 -5.83 -67.78
C ALA A 866 -59.99 -4.39 -68.28
N TRP A 867 -59.39 -3.52 -67.46
CA TRP A 867 -59.04 -2.14 -67.81
C TRP A 867 -58.10 -2.06 -69.02
N GLN A 868 -57.05 -2.89 -69.05
CA GLN A 868 -56.12 -2.96 -70.17
C GLN A 868 -56.83 -3.41 -71.46
N GLY A 869 -57.68 -4.45 -71.38
CA GLY A 869 -58.47 -4.93 -72.51
C GLY A 869 -59.47 -3.89 -73.02
N PHE A 870 -60.05 -3.08 -72.12
CA PHE A 870 -60.89 -1.95 -72.51
C PHE A 870 -60.09 -0.86 -73.22
N ALA A 871 -58.93 -0.46 -72.72
CA ALA A 871 -58.07 0.51 -73.38
C ALA A 871 -57.67 0.02 -74.79
N GLN A 872 -57.30 -1.25 -74.95
CA GLN A 872 -56.96 -1.85 -76.24
C GLN A 872 -58.14 -1.83 -77.23
N ARG A 873 -59.35 -2.18 -76.80
CA ARG A 873 -60.55 -2.17 -77.66
C ARG A 873 -60.96 -0.77 -78.12
N ASN A 874 -60.58 0.27 -77.39
CA ASN A 874 -60.88 1.67 -77.75
C ASN A 874 -59.74 2.37 -78.52
N GLY A 875 -58.66 1.66 -78.86
CA GLY A 875 -57.60 2.13 -79.76
C GLY A 875 -56.45 2.92 -79.11
N ALA A 876 -55.48 3.33 -79.93
CA ALA A 876 -54.19 3.89 -79.50
C ALA A 876 -54.24 5.13 -78.57
N PRO A 877 -55.15 6.11 -78.75
CA PRO A 877 -55.21 7.28 -77.86
C PRO A 877 -55.56 6.92 -76.40
N ALA A 878 -56.34 5.85 -76.20
CA ALA A 878 -56.70 5.37 -74.86
C ALA A 878 -55.54 4.59 -74.21
N MET A 879 -54.68 3.96 -75.01
CA MET A 879 -53.54 3.18 -74.51
C MET A 879 -52.42 4.08 -73.98
N GLU A 880 -52.18 5.23 -74.62
CA GLU A 880 -51.19 6.23 -74.17
C GLU A 880 -51.70 7.09 -72.99
N ARG A 881 -53.01 7.30 -72.88
CA ARG A 881 -53.60 8.20 -71.89
C ARG A 881 -54.05 7.49 -70.61
N CYS A 882 -54.46 6.23 -70.68
CA CYS A 882 -55.07 5.50 -69.55
C CYS A 882 -54.19 4.37 -69.01
N GLY A 883 -52.90 4.35 -69.37
CA GLY A 883 -51.92 3.37 -68.89
C GLY A 883 -51.26 3.77 -67.57
N VAL A 884 -50.61 2.79 -66.93
CA VAL A 884 -49.80 3.03 -65.71
C VAL A 884 -48.76 4.13 -65.98
N GLY A 885 -48.67 5.10 -65.07
CA GLY A 885 -47.84 6.30 -65.19
C GLY A 885 -48.54 7.53 -65.79
N SER A 886 -49.75 7.39 -66.32
CA SER A 886 -50.54 8.53 -66.82
C SER A 886 -51.34 9.18 -65.69
N ASN A 887 -51.56 10.50 -65.75
CA ASN A 887 -52.43 11.18 -64.79
C ASN A 887 -53.89 11.05 -65.21
N TYR A 888 -54.67 10.28 -64.46
CA TYR A 888 -56.06 9.98 -64.80
C TYR A 888 -56.96 11.22 -64.73
N LEU A 889 -56.66 12.20 -63.87
CA LEU A 889 -57.41 13.47 -63.82
C LEU A 889 -57.25 14.27 -65.11
N ASP A 890 -56.06 14.25 -65.70
CA ASP A 890 -55.79 14.91 -66.98
C ASP A 890 -56.51 14.21 -68.14
N VAL A 891 -56.70 12.88 -68.06
CA VAL A 891 -57.49 12.12 -69.05
C VAL A 891 -58.95 12.53 -69.04
N CYS A 892 -59.52 12.77 -67.86
CA CYS A 892 -60.92 13.20 -67.70
C CYS A 892 -61.19 14.63 -68.19
N LEU A 893 -60.14 15.42 -68.48
CA LEU A 893 -60.25 16.80 -68.96
C LEU A 893 -59.62 16.94 -70.36
N THR A 894 -60.33 16.52 -71.40
CA THR A 894 -59.91 16.82 -72.77
C THR A 894 -59.99 18.34 -73.05
N PRO A 895 -59.19 18.90 -74.00
CA PRO A 895 -59.23 20.32 -74.33
C PRO A 895 -60.62 20.83 -74.73
N GLU A 896 -61.45 19.97 -75.34
CA GLU A 896 -62.82 20.27 -75.78
C GLU A 896 -63.84 20.25 -74.62
N GLU A 897 -63.56 19.50 -73.55
CA GLU A 897 -64.39 19.39 -72.34
C GLU A 897 -64.09 20.47 -71.30
N ARG A 898 -63.00 21.22 -71.44
CA ARG A 898 -62.70 22.37 -70.56
C ARG A 898 -63.67 23.55 -70.73
N GLU A 899 -64.36 23.64 -71.87
CA GLU A 899 -65.30 24.72 -72.20
C GLU A 899 -66.79 24.36 -72.07
N LYS A 900 -67.15 23.09 -71.83
CA LYS A 900 -68.54 22.64 -71.65
C LYS A 900 -68.71 21.97 -70.28
N ASP A 901 -69.84 22.20 -69.62
CA ASP A 901 -70.24 21.43 -68.41
C ASP A 901 -70.63 20.00 -68.79
N GLY A 902 -69.62 19.21 -69.17
CA GLY A 902 -69.72 17.81 -69.57
C GLY A 902 -69.37 16.85 -68.43
N ILE A 903 -69.63 15.56 -68.67
CA ILE A 903 -69.39 14.46 -67.73
C ILE A 903 -67.90 14.41 -67.29
N GLY A 904 -66.95 14.73 -68.19
CA GLY A 904 -65.52 14.76 -67.87
C GLY A 904 -65.15 15.74 -66.74
N ARG A 905 -65.74 16.95 -66.72
CA ARG A 905 -65.53 17.93 -65.64
C ARG A 905 -66.14 17.44 -64.31
N ALA A 906 -67.34 16.85 -64.34
CA ALA A 906 -67.96 16.29 -63.14
C ALA A 906 -67.14 15.15 -62.54
N VAL A 907 -66.55 14.29 -63.39
CA VAL A 907 -65.62 13.23 -62.96
C VAL A 907 -64.36 13.82 -62.35
N HIS A 908 -63.72 14.78 -63.03
CA HIS A 908 -62.51 15.42 -62.52
C HIS A 908 -62.72 16.06 -61.14
N ASP A 909 -63.78 16.86 -60.99
CA ASP A 909 -64.07 17.55 -59.72
C ASP A 909 -64.45 16.55 -58.62
N GLY A 910 -65.19 15.49 -58.97
CA GLY A 910 -65.53 14.40 -58.04
C GLY A 910 -64.30 13.67 -57.51
N LEU A 911 -63.36 13.30 -58.40
CA LEU A 911 -62.10 12.64 -58.02
C LEU A 911 -61.20 13.58 -57.21
N ARG A 912 -61.13 14.86 -57.58
CA ARG A 912 -60.33 15.85 -56.85
C ARG A 912 -60.82 16.05 -55.42
N ARG A 913 -62.14 16.11 -55.21
CA ARG A 913 -62.72 16.16 -53.86
C ARG A 913 -62.39 14.94 -53.02
N ILE A 914 -62.26 13.75 -53.63
CA ILE A 914 -61.80 12.56 -52.89
C ILE A 914 -60.32 12.68 -52.51
N LEU A 915 -59.46 13.14 -53.42
CA LEU A 915 -58.03 13.34 -53.15
C LEU A 915 -57.78 14.42 -52.09
N ASP A 916 -58.54 15.53 -52.14
CA ASP A 916 -58.39 16.69 -51.26
C ASP A 916 -58.95 16.47 -49.85
N GLY A 917 -59.59 15.32 -49.60
CA GLY A 917 -60.11 15.02 -48.27
C GLY A 917 -61.62 15.23 -48.12
N GLU A 918 -62.28 15.90 -49.06
CA GLU A 918 -63.63 16.45 -48.94
C GLU A 918 -64.77 15.43 -49.17
N ALA A 919 -64.46 14.28 -49.77
CA ALA A 919 -65.41 13.18 -49.98
C ALA A 919 -64.73 11.81 -49.82
N ASP A 920 -65.48 10.80 -49.35
CA ASP A 920 -64.97 9.43 -49.19
C ASP A 920 -65.13 8.59 -50.47
N HIS A 921 -66.17 8.87 -51.25
CA HIS A 921 -66.47 8.21 -52.51
C HIS A 921 -67.19 9.16 -53.48
N PHE A 922 -67.17 8.81 -54.76
CA PHE A 922 -67.84 9.52 -55.85
C PHE A 922 -68.41 8.49 -56.81
N THR A 923 -69.58 8.77 -57.39
CA THR A 923 -70.22 7.84 -58.32
C THR A 923 -70.97 8.63 -59.39
N ILE A 924 -70.82 8.23 -60.65
CA ILE A 924 -71.50 8.84 -61.78
C ILE A 924 -71.77 7.80 -62.87
N GLU A 925 -72.91 7.93 -63.53
CA GLU A 925 -73.25 7.10 -64.68
C GLU A 925 -72.98 7.86 -65.98
N TYR A 926 -72.31 7.21 -66.93
CA TYR A 926 -71.94 7.84 -68.18
C TYR A 926 -72.01 6.88 -69.38
N PRO A 927 -72.38 7.38 -70.56
CA PRO A 927 -72.29 6.62 -71.80
C PRO A 927 -70.84 6.54 -72.28
N CYS A 928 -70.42 5.37 -72.75
CA CYS A 928 -69.12 5.17 -73.41
C CYS A 928 -69.30 4.24 -74.61
N HIS A 929 -69.80 4.82 -75.69
CA HIS A 929 -70.11 4.10 -76.92
C HIS A 929 -68.87 3.95 -77.80
N SER A 930 -68.68 2.76 -78.38
CA SER A 930 -67.74 2.54 -79.48
C SER A 930 -68.51 2.55 -80.81
N PRO A 931 -67.84 2.68 -81.97
CA PRO A 931 -68.52 2.65 -83.27
C PRO A 931 -69.47 1.46 -83.45
N ASP A 932 -69.14 0.31 -82.85
CA ASP A 932 -69.89 -0.95 -82.98
C ASP A 932 -70.79 -1.30 -81.78
N GLU A 933 -70.77 -0.52 -80.69
CA GLU A 933 -71.48 -0.90 -79.45
C GLU A 933 -71.91 0.31 -78.61
N GLN A 934 -73.18 0.30 -78.17
CA GLN A 934 -73.71 1.31 -77.25
C GLN A 934 -73.61 0.80 -75.81
N ARG A 935 -72.67 1.35 -75.02
CA ARG A 935 -72.47 0.98 -73.62
C ARG A 935 -72.67 2.12 -72.62
N TRP A 936 -73.08 1.76 -71.41
CA TRP A 936 -73.16 2.64 -70.24
C TRP A 936 -72.37 2.06 -69.08
N PHE A 937 -71.67 2.93 -68.35
CA PHE A 937 -70.87 2.55 -67.20
C PHE A 937 -71.28 3.36 -65.97
N LEU A 938 -71.23 2.70 -64.82
CA LEU A 938 -71.21 3.33 -63.51
C LEU A 938 -69.75 3.46 -63.10
N MET A 939 -69.23 4.67 -63.07
CA MET A 939 -67.95 4.96 -62.44
C MET A 939 -68.16 5.04 -60.94
N HIS A 940 -67.38 4.26 -60.18
CA HIS A 940 -67.30 4.35 -58.74
C HIS A 940 -65.85 4.62 -58.35
N ALA A 941 -65.62 5.64 -57.54
CA ALA A 941 -64.31 6.02 -57.08
C ALA A 941 -64.31 6.11 -55.55
N THR A 942 -63.36 5.45 -54.89
CA THR A 942 -63.25 5.42 -53.42
C THR A 942 -61.81 5.67 -53.00
N ARG A 943 -61.64 6.37 -51.88
CA ARG A 943 -60.31 6.66 -51.32
C ARG A 943 -59.60 5.39 -50.83
N LEU A 944 -58.30 5.30 -51.10
CA LEU A 944 -57.42 4.32 -50.45
C LEU A 944 -57.07 4.72 -49.02
N ASN A 945 -57.40 3.86 -48.08
CA ASN A 945 -57.08 4.02 -46.65
C ASN A 945 -55.63 3.59 -46.34
N ASP A 946 -54.66 4.14 -47.08
CA ASP A 946 -53.23 3.88 -46.87
C ASP A 946 -52.46 5.20 -46.68
N HIS A 947 -51.30 5.15 -46.01
CA HIS A 947 -50.40 6.29 -45.79
C HIS A 947 -49.96 6.94 -47.11
N GLY A 948 -49.90 6.19 -48.21
CA GLY A 948 -49.63 6.70 -49.55
C GLY A 948 -50.75 7.56 -50.16
N GLY A 949 -51.99 7.42 -49.68
CA GLY A 949 -53.21 8.01 -50.26
C GLY A 949 -53.45 7.67 -51.73
N GLY A 950 -54.56 8.15 -52.29
CA GLY A 950 -54.96 7.86 -53.68
C GLY A 950 -56.40 7.38 -53.79
N ILE A 951 -56.78 6.92 -54.99
CA ILE A 951 -58.15 6.52 -55.31
C ILE A 951 -58.14 5.20 -56.08
N VAL A 952 -59.08 4.32 -55.75
CA VAL A 952 -59.47 3.20 -56.61
C VAL A 952 -60.67 3.63 -57.44
N VAL A 953 -60.51 3.62 -58.76
CA VAL A 953 -61.56 3.89 -59.73
C VAL A 953 -61.99 2.57 -60.36
N SER A 954 -63.28 2.25 -60.29
CA SER A 954 -63.88 1.13 -61.00
C SER A 954 -64.94 1.60 -62.01
N HIS A 955 -64.96 1.00 -63.20
CA HIS A 955 -66.04 1.17 -64.17
C HIS A 955 -66.83 -0.13 -64.29
N ILE A 956 -68.05 -0.09 -63.79
CA ILE A 956 -68.99 -1.20 -63.79
C ILE A 956 -69.89 -1.07 -65.01
N ASN A 957 -69.96 -2.09 -65.87
CA ASN A 957 -70.81 -2.07 -67.05
C ASN A 957 -72.29 -2.23 -66.64
N ILE A 958 -73.09 -1.18 -66.84
CA ILE A 958 -74.52 -1.15 -66.51
C ILE A 958 -75.41 -1.13 -67.77
N THR A 959 -74.85 -1.44 -68.93
CA THR A 959 -75.54 -1.37 -70.23
C THR A 959 -76.87 -2.12 -70.23
N ASN A 960 -76.90 -3.36 -69.73
CA ASN A 960 -78.13 -4.16 -69.67
C ASN A 960 -79.21 -3.50 -68.80
N ARG A 961 -78.81 -2.98 -67.63
CA ARG A 961 -79.71 -2.25 -66.72
C ARG A 961 -80.25 -1.00 -67.41
N ARG A 962 -79.38 -0.19 -68.04
CA ARG A 962 -79.78 1.03 -68.74
C ARG A 962 -80.67 0.77 -69.95
N LEU A 963 -80.42 -0.28 -70.72
CA LEU A 963 -81.30 -0.70 -71.81
C LEU A 963 -82.69 -1.12 -71.31
N MET A 964 -82.76 -1.85 -70.18
CA MET A 964 -84.03 -2.19 -69.54
C MET A 964 -84.79 -0.96 -69.01
N GLU A 965 -84.09 -0.02 -68.37
CA GLU A 965 -84.67 1.25 -67.91
C GLU A 965 -85.22 2.07 -69.10
N LEU A 966 -84.46 2.18 -70.20
CA LEU A 966 -84.91 2.87 -71.42
C LEU A 966 -86.11 2.18 -72.08
N GLN A 967 -86.20 0.85 -72.01
CA GLN A 967 -87.37 0.09 -72.47
C GLN A 967 -88.60 0.34 -71.59
N LEU A 968 -88.42 0.42 -70.27
CA LEU A 968 -89.49 0.69 -69.30
C LEU A 968 -89.99 2.15 -69.38
N ASP A 969 -89.08 3.13 -69.52
CA ASP A 969 -89.46 4.54 -69.74
C ASP A 969 -90.13 4.76 -71.10
N GLY A 970 -89.75 3.96 -72.12
CA GLY A 970 -90.45 3.88 -73.40
C GLY A 970 -91.88 3.32 -73.26
N ALA A 971 -92.08 2.31 -72.41
CA ALA A 971 -93.40 1.75 -72.12
C ALA A 971 -94.28 2.68 -71.26
N GLY A 972 -93.67 3.44 -70.33
CA GLY A 972 -94.36 4.44 -69.50
C GLY A 972 -94.91 5.64 -70.28
N LYS A 973 -94.29 6.02 -71.40
CA LYS A 973 -94.81 7.03 -72.34
C LYS A 973 -95.92 6.51 -73.26
N ALA A 974 -96.11 5.19 -73.37
CA ALA A 974 -97.19 4.58 -74.14
C ALA A 974 -98.46 4.29 -73.32
N GLY A 975 -98.37 4.27 -71.98
CA GLY A 975 -99.51 3.98 -71.07
C GLY A 975 -100.31 5.19 -70.58
N GLY A 976 -99.99 6.42 -71.04
CA GLY A 976 -100.65 7.67 -70.62
C GLY A 976 -101.79 8.16 -71.52
N GLY A 977 -102.21 7.34 -72.49
CA GLY A 977 -103.23 7.71 -73.47
C GLY A 977 -104.16 6.56 -73.81
N GLU A 978 -105.01 6.15 -72.87
CA GLU A 978 -106.35 5.65 -73.19
C GLU A 978 -107.24 5.70 -71.96
N LYS A 979 -108.34 6.43 -72.14
CA LYS A 979 -109.56 6.40 -71.34
C LYS A 979 -110.61 5.67 -72.17
#